data_AF-A0A9W6V982-F1
#
_entry.id   AF-A0A9W6V982-F1
#
_cell.length_a   1.000
_cell.length_b   1.000
_cell.length_c   1.000
_cell.angle_alpha   90.00
_cell.angle_beta   90.00
_cell.angle_gamma   90.00
#
_symmetry.space_group_name_H-M   'P 1'
#
loop_
_entity.id
_entity.type
_entity.pdbx_description
1 polymer ?
#
loop_
_entity_poly.entity_id
_entity_poly.type
_entity_poly.pdbx_seq_one_letter_code
_entity_poly.pdbx_strand_id
1 'polypeptide(L)'
;MGRLTPRRGQLGVVVLAVVAAVLVAVFAGPNVLAGSPREIAAADLGATALAELGKLDDLRLRGTLDTDGGIALGVDVVALATGETTATVTDGAGGIATFVAIDDQVVVNANNAWWLNTVPVYAHQIAGKWVKATDDMGFPIGMLSALSGKRLRELVTGDDWTAQPTVYVDGTSAVALSPRGSPWTIYYATEGGPRLLGLGGPLAASGQKLRGKQATNFPHALVSASGVDDPCKERTTRALTDAKQQAATAPAPPPLPEPGHGPDISVTVLPTGTCTTPSCPTPVEIRNAGDEAATGMVSVSSTSGGGGAQPITVAAGQTAQQVFQVVNPAWTCTQTCTRPYTVSAFAQVTAIAGADLDTGKRLYDRGLDPSRPIPLKPEIAGPDVNAAIDRLATPGPAVAGFAKQVDPLLDDVLDLVRKAGDARLLSLLTVLAKHPAIAVAADAPSPAIALGRAAVKGKGAERLAARQALSLLAGLAQEGGRPPNTLRVDKELIVDTHAKRVYSIASVTNPDNRDQRVYDAVDKAIKAFAGVDTTGLAKVLVIDFGDAFPAYGQVQRKVLVDQLSLHNAGGKRLVDLLRDATGEPVVTELMVANKLTRDSVPEGRYVFSADDVRALVHQRPAAAPTAKPKGKDLVYTTPNLEHMLQGDPYDPADPGKQNRGGHAAGAGGPGKTEFPKAWTADDIKDAIAQVVDQGNTIDGQGQPTTSPRSDRNHMNAQVWSWRFLGQATVKGITVELDLYVFQDGVFRNGYPSLRAGGPNTIVDRDKVHVAKSAQLNDQAVFKNPDSPPAAPQINGAKTFPPRYDRDSDTWKYPAVGQDGRPAVDQTGKPVVYETDNAGALVPGAPVPVSGCWP
;
A
#
# COMPACT_ATOMS: atom_id res chain seq x y z
N MET A 1 -19.76 -96.29 -39.34
CA MET A 1 -20.39 -96.40 -38.00
C MET A 1 -19.50 -95.67 -37.00
N GLY A 2 -19.99 -94.62 -36.35
CA GLY A 2 -19.26 -93.87 -35.32
C GLY A 2 -20.14 -92.76 -34.77
N ARG A 3 -20.54 -92.89 -33.51
CA ARG A 3 -21.60 -92.13 -32.82
C ARG A 3 -21.14 -90.74 -32.33
N LEU A 4 -22.13 -89.85 -32.24
CA LEU A 4 -22.14 -88.53 -31.59
C LEU A 4 -21.85 -88.61 -30.07
N THR A 5 -21.16 -87.59 -29.53
CA THR A 5 -21.22 -87.18 -28.12
C THR A 5 -21.27 -85.64 -28.01
N PRO A 6 -22.13 -85.06 -27.15
CA PRO A 6 -22.25 -83.61 -26.97
C PRO A 6 -21.45 -83.09 -25.76
N ARG A 7 -20.95 -81.85 -25.89
CA ARG A 7 -20.27 -81.06 -24.84
C ARG A 7 -21.27 -80.61 -23.77
N ARG A 8 -20.93 -80.83 -22.49
CA ARG A 8 -21.48 -80.09 -21.34
C ARG A 8 -20.31 -79.62 -20.47
N GLY A 9 -20.34 -78.35 -20.08
CA GLY A 9 -19.53 -77.80 -18.99
C GLY A 9 -18.81 -76.51 -19.36
N GLN A 10 -19.41 -75.36 -19.01
CA GLN A 10 -18.69 -74.13 -18.60
C GLN A 10 -19.60 -72.91 -18.25
N LEU A 11 -20.93 -73.04 -18.19
CA LEU A 11 -21.82 -71.93 -17.84
C LEU A 11 -22.19 -71.83 -16.34
N GLY A 12 -21.92 -72.85 -15.52
CA GLY A 12 -22.35 -72.88 -14.12
C GLY A 12 -21.45 -72.10 -13.12
N VAL A 13 -20.15 -71.96 -13.40
CA VAL A 13 -19.19 -71.40 -12.43
C VAL A 13 -19.13 -69.86 -12.52
N VAL A 14 -19.34 -69.30 -13.72
CA VAL A 14 -19.31 -67.84 -13.92
C VAL A 14 -20.56 -67.18 -13.33
N VAL A 15 -21.73 -67.82 -13.41
CA VAL A 15 -22.97 -67.27 -12.86
C VAL A 15 -22.95 -67.25 -11.33
N LEU A 16 -22.36 -68.26 -10.68
CA LEU A 16 -22.27 -68.29 -9.21
C LEU A 16 -21.28 -67.25 -8.65
N ALA A 17 -20.18 -66.97 -9.34
CA ALA A 17 -19.23 -65.94 -8.95
C ALA A 17 -19.81 -64.52 -9.10
N VAL A 18 -20.56 -64.27 -10.17
CA VAL A 18 -21.22 -62.97 -10.41
C VAL A 18 -22.36 -62.74 -9.42
N VAL A 19 -23.16 -63.77 -9.11
CA VAL A 19 -24.25 -63.65 -8.13
C VAL A 19 -23.70 -63.45 -6.71
N ALA A 20 -22.58 -64.08 -6.34
CA ALA A 20 -21.93 -63.83 -5.05
C ALA A 20 -21.34 -62.42 -4.95
N ALA A 21 -20.71 -61.90 -6.02
CA ALA A 21 -20.18 -60.53 -6.05
C ALA A 21 -21.29 -59.47 -5.99
N VAL A 22 -22.42 -59.70 -6.66
CA VAL A 22 -23.59 -58.80 -6.63
C VAL A 22 -24.30 -58.87 -5.28
N LEU A 23 -24.40 -60.04 -4.64
CA LEU A 23 -24.98 -60.15 -3.29
C LEU A 23 -24.11 -59.49 -2.21
N VAL A 24 -22.78 -59.54 -2.33
CA VAL A 24 -21.88 -58.80 -1.43
C VAL A 24 -22.01 -57.28 -1.64
N ALA A 25 -22.21 -56.82 -2.88
CA ALA A 25 -22.40 -55.39 -3.18
C ALA A 25 -23.79 -54.84 -2.79
N VAL A 26 -24.81 -55.69 -2.66
CA VAL A 26 -26.18 -55.29 -2.28
C VAL A 26 -26.41 -55.36 -0.77
N PHE A 27 -25.71 -56.25 -0.04
CA PHE A 27 -25.82 -56.34 1.43
C PHE A 27 -24.78 -55.53 2.20
N ALA A 28 -23.66 -55.14 1.58
CA ALA A 28 -22.81 -54.08 2.09
C ALA A 28 -23.36 -52.74 1.58
N GLY A 29 -24.25 -52.11 2.35
CA GLY A 29 -24.61 -50.71 2.14
C GLY A 29 -23.36 -49.82 2.01
N PRO A 30 -23.47 -48.57 1.51
CA PRO A 30 -22.32 -47.74 1.20
C PRO A 30 -21.39 -47.70 2.41
N ASN A 31 -20.24 -48.38 2.28
CA ASN A 31 -19.19 -48.37 3.28
C ASN A 31 -18.67 -46.94 3.34
N VAL A 32 -19.25 -46.14 4.24
CA VAL A 32 -18.61 -44.94 4.75
C VAL A 32 -17.36 -45.44 5.45
N LEU A 33 -16.23 -45.39 4.75
CA LEU A 33 -14.93 -45.49 5.40
C LEU A 33 -14.92 -44.44 6.51
N ALA A 34 -14.82 -44.89 7.76
CA ALA A 34 -14.54 -44.01 8.88
C ALA A 34 -13.19 -43.34 8.58
N GLY A 35 -13.22 -42.06 8.19
CA GLY A 35 -12.04 -41.30 7.75
C GLY A 35 -12.10 -40.71 6.34
N SER A 36 -13.14 -40.96 5.53
CA SER A 36 -13.33 -40.15 4.31
C SER A 36 -13.66 -38.70 4.70
N PRO A 37 -12.94 -37.69 4.18
CA PRO A 37 -13.26 -36.29 4.47
C PRO A 37 -14.69 -36.02 3.99
N ARG A 38 -15.60 -35.77 4.95
CA ARG A 38 -16.93 -35.26 4.63
C ARG A 38 -16.73 -33.89 3.98
N GLU A 39 -17.29 -33.73 2.80
CA GLU A 39 -17.50 -32.41 2.20
C GLU A 39 -18.41 -31.64 3.19
N ILE A 40 -17.83 -30.68 3.93
CA ILE A 40 -18.59 -29.89 4.89
C ILE A 40 -19.52 -28.99 4.08
N ALA A 41 -20.82 -29.05 4.34
CA ALA A 41 -21.80 -28.26 3.62
C ALA A 41 -21.53 -26.75 3.82
N ALA A 42 -21.66 -25.96 2.75
CA ALA A 42 -21.44 -24.51 2.80
C ALA A 42 -22.26 -23.80 3.89
N ALA A 43 -23.47 -24.30 4.16
CA ALA A 43 -24.34 -23.79 5.23
C ALA A 43 -23.74 -24.01 6.63
N ASP A 44 -23.12 -25.16 6.88
CA ASP A 44 -22.49 -25.46 8.18
C ASP A 44 -21.23 -24.60 8.39
N LEU A 45 -20.43 -24.40 7.33
CA LEU A 45 -19.29 -23.49 7.35
C LEU A 45 -19.74 -22.04 7.56
N GLY A 46 -20.79 -21.60 6.87
CA GLY A 46 -21.39 -20.27 7.03
C GLY A 46 -21.88 -20.03 8.46
N ALA A 47 -22.61 -21.00 9.03
CA ALA A 47 -23.08 -20.94 10.41
C ALA A 47 -21.94 -20.88 11.42
N THR A 48 -20.87 -21.66 11.20
CA THR A 48 -19.68 -21.66 12.08
C THR A 48 -18.95 -20.32 11.99
N ALA A 49 -18.73 -19.81 10.78
CA ALA A 49 -18.05 -18.53 10.56
C ALA A 49 -18.83 -17.35 11.16
N LEU A 50 -20.16 -17.35 11.02
CA LEU A 50 -21.03 -16.39 11.70
C LEU A 50 -21.00 -16.52 13.22
N ALA A 51 -20.93 -17.74 13.75
CA ALA A 51 -20.83 -17.97 15.19
C ALA A 51 -19.49 -17.45 15.75
N GLU A 52 -18.39 -17.59 15.03
CA GLU A 52 -17.10 -17.02 15.40
C GLU A 52 -17.08 -15.49 15.32
N LEU A 53 -17.62 -14.91 14.24
CA LEU A 53 -17.79 -13.47 14.13
C LEU A 53 -18.62 -12.91 15.30
N GLY A 54 -19.69 -13.61 15.67
CA GLY A 54 -20.55 -13.23 16.80
C GLY A 54 -19.93 -13.41 18.18
N LYS A 55 -18.76 -14.06 18.32
CA LYS A 55 -18.01 -14.17 19.58
C LYS A 55 -17.02 -13.01 19.77
N LEU A 56 -16.80 -12.19 18.76
CA LEU A 56 -15.91 -11.03 18.83
C LEU A 56 -16.68 -9.85 19.44
N ASP A 57 -16.68 -9.78 20.77
CA ASP A 57 -17.30 -8.69 21.52
C ASP A 57 -16.60 -7.36 21.21
N ASP A 58 -15.28 -7.31 21.37
CA ASP A 58 -14.43 -6.25 20.82
C ASP A 58 -13.85 -6.72 19.47
N LEU A 59 -14.09 -5.96 18.41
CA LEU A 59 -13.70 -6.28 17.03
C LEU A 59 -12.68 -5.29 16.49
N ARG A 60 -11.64 -5.79 15.82
CA ARG A 60 -10.77 -5.01 14.95
C ARG A 60 -10.95 -5.40 13.50
N LEU A 61 -11.11 -4.41 12.63
CA LEU A 61 -11.16 -4.54 11.18
C LEU A 61 -10.01 -3.76 10.55
N ARG A 62 -9.16 -4.43 9.76
CA ARG A 62 -8.04 -3.78 9.07
C ARG A 62 -7.97 -4.18 7.61
N GLY A 63 -7.75 -3.23 6.72
CA GLY A 63 -7.60 -3.53 5.29
C GLY A 63 -7.85 -2.29 4.44
N THR A 64 -8.59 -2.48 3.35
CA THR A 64 -8.93 -1.38 2.44
C THR A 64 -10.41 -1.19 2.28
N LEU A 65 -10.79 0.06 2.06
CA LEU A 65 -12.11 0.47 1.63
C LEU A 65 -11.99 1.25 0.32
N ASP A 66 -12.57 0.73 -0.76
CA ASP A 66 -12.62 1.46 -2.02
C ASP A 66 -13.72 2.50 -1.97
N THR A 67 -13.37 3.76 -2.17
CA THR A 67 -14.37 4.81 -2.35
C THR A 67 -15.08 4.68 -3.69
N ASP A 68 -16.25 5.32 -3.84
CA ASP A 68 -17.01 5.38 -5.09
C ASP A 68 -16.18 5.88 -6.31
N GLY A 69 -15.09 6.62 -6.05
CA GLY A 69 -14.12 7.09 -7.06
C GLY A 69 -13.07 6.07 -7.48
N GLY A 70 -13.09 4.86 -6.91
CA GLY A 70 -12.11 3.79 -7.12
C GLY A 70 -10.73 4.11 -6.53
N ILE A 71 -10.71 4.88 -5.43
CA ILE A 71 -9.50 5.16 -4.67
C ILE A 71 -9.58 4.34 -3.38
N ALA A 72 -8.60 3.46 -3.21
CA ALA A 72 -8.44 2.65 -2.02
C ALA A 72 -8.03 3.53 -0.84
N LEU A 73 -8.78 3.41 0.25
CA LEU A 73 -8.44 3.95 1.55
C LEU A 73 -7.89 2.83 2.43
N GLY A 74 -6.74 3.05 3.04
CA GLY A 74 -6.28 2.16 4.12
C GLY A 74 -7.12 2.43 5.36
N VAL A 75 -7.67 1.38 5.99
CA VAL A 75 -8.52 1.47 7.18
C VAL A 75 -8.00 0.57 8.30
N ASP A 76 -8.00 1.09 9.52
CA ASP A 76 -7.80 0.34 10.77
C ASP A 76 -8.86 0.78 11.78
N VAL A 77 -9.85 -0.09 11.99
CA VAL A 77 -11.05 0.17 12.79
C VAL A 77 -11.05 -0.73 14.01
N VAL A 78 -11.27 -0.17 15.19
CA VAL A 78 -11.42 -0.90 16.44
C VAL A 78 -12.77 -0.54 17.04
N ALA A 79 -13.70 -1.49 17.07
CA ALA A 79 -15.03 -1.38 17.67
C ALA A 79 -15.07 -2.17 18.98
N LEU A 80 -15.38 -1.51 20.09
CA LEU A 80 -15.53 -2.13 21.40
C LEU A 80 -16.94 -2.71 21.58
N ALA A 81 -17.08 -3.65 22.51
CA ALA A 81 -18.34 -4.27 22.89
C ALA A 81 -19.38 -3.26 23.40
N THR A 82 -18.91 -2.11 23.89
CA THR A 82 -19.74 -0.96 24.29
C THR A 82 -20.42 -0.27 23.12
N GLY A 83 -20.02 -0.57 21.88
CA GLY A 83 -20.50 0.07 20.64
C GLY A 83 -19.63 1.25 20.18
N GLU A 84 -18.60 1.59 20.95
CA GLU A 84 -17.68 2.69 20.66
C GLU A 84 -16.58 2.26 19.70
N THR A 85 -16.25 3.10 18.72
CA THR A 85 -15.33 2.73 17.65
C THR A 85 -14.28 3.81 17.43
N THR A 86 -13.04 3.40 17.14
CA THR A 86 -12.03 4.29 16.56
C THR A 86 -11.65 3.77 15.17
N ALA A 87 -11.38 4.66 14.23
CA ALA A 87 -10.95 4.29 12.90
C ALA A 87 -9.86 5.24 12.40
N THR A 88 -8.71 4.71 11.99
CA THR A 88 -7.70 5.50 11.26
C THR A 88 -7.82 5.20 9.78
N VAL A 89 -7.83 6.25 8.98
CA VAL A 89 -8.05 6.21 7.53
C VAL A 89 -6.93 6.97 6.84
N THR A 90 -6.34 6.36 5.82
CA THR A 90 -5.25 6.95 5.05
C THR A 90 -5.56 6.93 3.56
N ASP A 91 -5.11 7.97 2.85
CA ASP A 91 -5.10 7.99 1.40
C ASP A 91 -3.67 7.99 0.84
N GLY A 92 -3.52 7.48 -0.39
CA GLY A 92 -2.23 7.42 -1.08
C GLY A 92 -1.66 8.78 -1.52
N ALA A 93 -2.29 9.89 -1.14
CA ALA A 93 -1.84 11.26 -1.39
C ALA A 93 -1.36 11.98 -0.11
N GLY A 94 -1.14 11.23 0.97
CA GLY A 94 -0.62 11.74 2.25
C GLY A 94 -1.71 12.24 3.21
N GLY A 95 -2.99 12.08 2.87
CA GLY A 95 -4.10 12.36 3.77
C GLY A 95 -4.23 11.29 4.86
N ILE A 96 -4.42 11.75 6.09
CA ILE A 96 -4.60 10.89 7.27
C ILE A 96 -5.73 11.48 8.11
N ALA A 97 -6.70 10.64 8.47
CA ALA A 97 -7.83 10.97 9.34
C ALA A 97 -8.04 9.92 10.42
N THR A 98 -8.38 10.37 11.62
CA THR A 98 -8.81 9.54 12.74
C THR A 98 -10.26 9.86 13.07
N PHE A 99 -11.14 8.88 12.89
CA PHE A 99 -12.55 8.93 13.25
C PHE A 99 -12.77 8.24 14.60
N VAL A 100 -13.72 8.74 15.36
CA VAL A 100 -14.12 8.16 16.64
C VAL A 100 -15.64 8.21 16.73
N ALA A 101 -16.29 7.05 16.87
CA ALA A 101 -17.71 6.91 17.13
C ALA A 101 -17.94 6.64 18.63
N ILE A 102 -18.66 7.54 19.28
CA ILE A 102 -19.06 7.43 20.69
C ILE A 102 -20.57 7.70 20.74
N ASP A 103 -21.32 6.78 21.34
CA ASP A 103 -22.79 6.82 21.35
C ASP A 103 -23.35 7.00 19.91
N ASP A 104 -24.21 7.99 19.69
CA ASP A 104 -24.80 8.31 18.38
C ASP A 104 -23.97 9.36 17.59
N GLN A 105 -22.73 9.65 18.00
CA GLN A 105 -21.91 10.70 17.37
C GLN A 105 -20.60 10.15 16.83
N VAL A 106 -20.20 10.64 15.65
CA VAL A 106 -18.87 10.41 15.10
C VAL A 106 -18.13 11.74 15.04
N VAL A 107 -16.88 11.76 15.48
CA VAL A 107 -15.96 12.90 15.32
C VAL A 107 -14.75 12.47 14.52
N VAL A 108 -14.09 13.43 13.87
CA VAL A 108 -12.91 13.21 13.05
C VAL A 108 -11.86 14.28 13.31
N ASN A 109 -10.61 13.86 13.36
CA ASN A 109 -9.43 14.73 13.29
C ASN A 109 -8.59 14.29 12.10
N ALA A 110 -8.26 15.22 11.21
CA ALA A 110 -7.48 14.89 10.03
C ALA A 110 -6.45 15.97 9.71
N ASN A 111 -5.39 15.55 9.00
CA ASN A 111 -4.36 16.47 8.53
C ASN A 111 -4.87 17.34 7.36
N ASN A 112 -4.11 18.39 7.02
CA ASN A 112 -4.50 19.30 5.94
C ASN A 112 -4.67 18.57 4.60
N ALA A 113 -3.84 17.56 4.32
CA ALA A 113 -3.93 16.78 3.07
C ALA A 113 -5.26 16.03 2.96
N TRP A 114 -5.75 15.39 4.04
CA TRP A 114 -7.05 14.72 4.05
C TRP A 114 -8.19 15.69 3.75
N TRP A 115 -8.18 16.86 4.38
CA TRP A 115 -9.24 17.85 4.16
C TRP A 115 -9.20 18.43 2.76
N LEU A 116 -8.01 18.68 2.20
CA LEU A 116 -7.87 19.04 0.79
C LEU A 116 -8.38 17.94 -0.16
N ASN A 117 -8.36 16.69 0.28
CA ASN A 117 -8.81 15.53 -0.50
C ASN A 117 -10.32 15.27 -0.38
N THR A 118 -11.00 15.88 0.58
CA THR A 118 -12.39 15.56 0.92
C THR A 118 -13.29 16.79 0.93
N VAL A 119 -12.91 17.82 1.70
CA VAL A 119 -13.65 19.08 1.85
C VAL A 119 -12.69 20.28 1.75
N PRO A 120 -12.20 20.62 0.54
CA PRO A 120 -11.12 21.61 0.37
C PRO A 120 -11.45 22.98 0.95
N VAL A 121 -12.71 23.39 0.89
CA VAL A 121 -13.20 24.71 1.33
C VAL A 121 -12.96 24.97 2.82
N TYR A 122 -12.86 23.91 3.64
CA TYR A 122 -12.64 24.03 5.07
C TYR A 122 -11.27 23.58 5.54
N ALA A 123 -10.39 23.12 4.64
CA ALA A 123 -9.15 22.45 5.01
C ALA A 123 -8.31 23.22 6.03
N HIS A 124 -8.05 24.51 5.81
CA HIS A 124 -7.31 25.36 6.75
C HIS A 124 -8.02 25.59 8.08
N GLN A 125 -9.35 25.63 8.07
CA GLN A 125 -10.14 25.92 9.27
C GLN A 125 -10.13 24.72 10.24
N ILE A 126 -10.18 23.49 9.72
CA ILE A 126 -10.42 22.27 10.50
C ILE A 126 -9.22 21.31 10.55
N ALA A 127 -8.15 21.54 9.78
CA ALA A 127 -6.94 20.73 9.86
C ALA A 127 -6.37 20.64 11.28
N GLY A 128 -6.08 19.42 11.72
CA GLY A 128 -5.57 19.11 13.05
C GLY A 128 -6.57 19.29 14.20
N LYS A 129 -7.84 19.62 13.91
CA LYS A 129 -8.89 19.82 14.91
C LYS A 129 -9.90 18.68 14.87
N TRP A 130 -10.48 18.38 16.03
CA TRP A 130 -11.64 17.50 16.13
C TRP A 130 -12.90 18.25 15.68
N VAL A 131 -13.64 17.66 14.76
CA VAL A 131 -14.96 18.15 14.29
C VAL A 131 -15.94 17.00 14.25
N LYS A 132 -17.25 17.28 14.32
CA LYS A 132 -18.25 16.24 14.07
C LYS A 132 -18.11 15.73 12.63
N ALA A 133 -18.05 14.42 12.46
CA ALA A 133 -17.93 13.82 11.15
C ALA A 133 -19.30 13.76 10.47
N THR A 134 -19.32 13.87 9.14
CA THR A 134 -20.48 13.58 8.30
C THR A 134 -20.08 12.59 7.21
N ASP A 135 -21.04 11.88 6.61
CA ASP A 135 -20.76 10.92 5.53
C ASP A 135 -20.13 11.60 4.29
N ASP A 136 -20.28 12.91 4.15
CA ASP A 136 -19.72 13.69 3.04
C ASP A 136 -18.21 13.97 3.19
N MET A 137 -17.58 13.59 4.30
CA MET A 137 -16.14 13.82 4.57
C MET A 137 -15.21 12.74 4.02
N GLY A 138 -15.64 12.05 2.95
CA GLY A 138 -14.81 11.11 2.21
C GLY A 138 -14.58 9.74 2.88
N PHE A 139 -15.27 9.48 3.99
CA PHE A 139 -15.30 8.19 4.67
C PHE A 139 -16.73 7.91 5.17
N PRO A 140 -17.30 6.72 4.92
CA PRO A 140 -18.66 6.40 5.35
C PRO A 140 -18.67 6.21 6.87
N ILE A 141 -19.16 7.18 7.62
CA ILE A 141 -19.12 7.16 9.09
C ILE A 141 -20.28 6.38 9.70
N GLY A 142 -21.40 6.28 8.97
CA GLY A 142 -22.59 5.54 9.42
C GLY A 142 -22.35 4.05 9.68
N MET A 143 -21.23 3.50 9.19
CA MET A 143 -20.83 2.15 9.55
C MET A 143 -20.22 2.05 10.95
N LEU A 144 -19.49 3.08 11.43
CA LEU A 144 -18.64 2.96 12.63
C LEU A 144 -19.41 2.60 13.90
N SER A 145 -20.69 2.99 14.00
CA SER A 145 -21.58 2.63 15.12
C SER A 145 -22.18 1.22 15.00
N ALA A 146 -21.98 0.52 13.88
CA ALA A 146 -22.56 -0.78 13.55
C ALA A 146 -21.54 -1.93 13.38
N LEU A 147 -20.25 -1.71 13.71
CA LEU A 147 -19.17 -2.66 13.42
C LEU A 147 -18.85 -3.66 14.55
N SER A 148 -19.75 -3.93 15.50
CA SER A 148 -19.50 -5.01 16.48
C SER A 148 -19.63 -6.40 15.83
N GLY A 149 -18.92 -7.40 16.35
CA GLY A 149 -19.00 -8.78 15.83
C GLY A 149 -20.42 -9.34 15.87
N LYS A 150 -21.18 -9.02 16.92
CA LYS A 150 -22.60 -9.34 17.04
C LYS A 150 -23.44 -8.67 15.93
N ARG A 151 -23.21 -7.39 15.65
CA ARG A 151 -24.00 -6.64 14.65
C ARG A 151 -23.66 -7.06 13.22
N LEU A 152 -22.39 -7.30 12.93
CA LEU A 152 -21.97 -7.83 11.63
C LEU A 152 -22.52 -9.25 11.40
N ARG A 153 -22.58 -10.08 12.44
CA ARG A 153 -23.26 -11.38 12.36
C ARG A 153 -24.72 -11.23 11.92
N GLU A 154 -25.45 -10.24 12.44
CA GLU A 154 -26.86 -9.96 12.06
C GLU A 154 -26.99 -9.44 10.62
N LEU A 155 -25.99 -8.73 10.09
CA LEU A 155 -26.01 -8.17 8.73
C LEU A 155 -25.66 -9.19 7.64
N VAL A 156 -24.82 -10.17 7.97
CA VAL A 156 -24.34 -11.19 7.01
C VAL A 156 -25.27 -12.42 6.96
N THR A 157 -26.34 -12.48 7.78
CA THR A 157 -27.19 -13.69 7.90
C THR A 157 -27.80 -14.18 6.59
N GLY A 158 -27.89 -15.50 6.42
CA GLY A 158 -28.69 -16.18 5.40
C GLY A 158 -28.69 -17.69 5.61
N ASP A 159 -29.65 -18.38 5.02
CA ASP A 159 -29.81 -19.84 5.16
C ASP A 159 -29.28 -20.63 3.94
N ASP A 160 -29.06 -19.94 2.81
CA ASP A 160 -28.55 -20.49 1.55
C ASP A 160 -27.16 -19.90 1.27
N TRP A 161 -26.11 -20.71 1.46
CA TRP A 161 -24.71 -20.28 1.36
C TRP A 161 -24.02 -20.83 0.12
N THR A 162 -23.25 -19.97 -0.52
CA THR A 162 -22.25 -20.37 -1.52
C THR A 162 -20.88 -20.42 -0.88
N ALA A 163 -20.11 -21.47 -1.19
CA ALA A 163 -18.74 -21.65 -0.73
C ALA A 163 -17.82 -21.71 -1.96
N GLN A 164 -16.83 -20.82 -2.02
CA GLN A 164 -15.81 -20.82 -3.06
C GLN A 164 -14.43 -20.92 -2.40
N PRO A 165 -13.63 -21.95 -2.71
CA PRO A 165 -12.23 -21.99 -2.29
C PRO A 165 -11.52 -20.73 -2.78
N THR A 166 -10.77 -20.09 -1.88
CA THR A 166 -10.05 -18.86 -2.15
C THR A 166 -8.78 -18.79 -1.30
N VAL A 167 -7.99 -17.75 -1.50
CA VAL A 167 -6.87 -17.40 -0.63
C VAL A 167 -7.18 -16.02 -0.08
N TYR A 168 -7.14 -15.87 1.25
CA TYR A 168 -7.40 -14.60 1.89
C TYR A 168 -6.20 -13.64 1.75
N VAL A 169 -6.39 -12.36 2.07
CA VAL A 169 -5.35 -11.31 1.87
C VAL A 169 -4.03 -11.57 2.59
N ASP A 170 -4.05 -12.41 3.64
CA ASP A 170 -2.88 -12.82 4.41
C ASP A 170 -2.22 -14.12 3.88
N GLY A 171 -2.63 -14.59 2.69
CA GLY A 171 -2.11 -15.82 2.08
C GLY A 171 -2.63 -17.12 2.70
N THR A 172 -3.64 -17.06 3.58
CA THR A 172 -4.27 -18.24 4.18
C THR A 172 -5.27 -18.87 3.20
N SER A 173 -5.17 -20.19 2.98
CA SER A 173 -6.21 -20.97 2.29
C SER A 173 -7.54 -20.79 3.01
N ALA A 174 -8.56 -20.33 2.28
CA ALA A 174 -9.84 -19.97 2.86
C ALA A 174 -11.00 -20.45 1.99
N VAL A 175 -12.19 -20.36 2.54
CA VAL A 175 -13.44 -20.46 1.80
C VAL A 175 -14.10 -19.10 1.87
N ALA A 176 -14.39 -18.51 0.71
CA ALA A 176 -15.28 -17.36 0.57
C ALA A 176 -16.71 -17.87 0.70
N LEU A 177 -17.34 -17.51 1.81
CA LEU A 177 -18.71 -17.89 2.16
C LEU A 177 -19.60 -16.69 1.92
N SER A 178 -20.50 -16.79 0.94
CA SER A 178 -21.43 -15.71 0.59
C SER A 178 -22.87 -16.23 0.68
N PRO A 179 -23.72 -15.64 1.55
CA PRO A 179 -25.15 -15.92 1.53
C PRO A 179 -25.75 -15.47 0.19
N ARG A 180 -26.65 -16.28 -0.36
CA ARG A 180 -27.28 -15.98 -1.65
C ARG A 180 -28.08 -14.68 -1.57
N GLY A 181 -27.77 -13.74 -2.48
CA GLY A 181 -28.42 -12.43 -2.52
C GLY A 181 -27.88 -11.42 -1.49
N SER A 182 -26.88 -11.80 -0.68
CA SER A 182 -26.16 -10.88 0.19
C SER A 182 -24.93 -10.31 -0.54
N PRO A 183 -24.60 -9.01 -0.36
CA PRO A 183 -23.38 -8.41 -0.89
C PRO A 183 -22.15 -8.71 -0.01
N TRP A 184 -22.31 -9.49 1.07
CA TRP A 184 -21.26 -9.82 2.02
C TRP A 184 -20.62 -11.17 1.74
N THR A 185 -19.32 -11.25 2.03
CA THR A 185 -18.52 -12.46 1.96
C THR A 185 -17.74 -12.62 3.25
N ILE A 186 -17.84 -13.78 3.89
CA ILE A 186 -16.98 -14.15 5.01
C ILE A 186 -15.84 -15.00 4.48
N TYR A 187 -14.62 -14.67 4.88
CA TYR A 187 -13.44 -15.47 4.57
C TYR A 187 -13.09 -16.32 5.77
N TYR A 188 -13.12 -17.64 5.57
CA TYR A 188 -12.99 -18.61 6.65
C TYR A 188 -11.89 -19.63 6.34
N ALA A 189 -10.90 -19.76 7.22
CA ALA A 189 -9.88 -20.79 7.08
C ALA A 189 -10.45 -22.14 7.51
N THR A 190 -10.15 -23.18 6.72
CA THR A 190 -10.48 -24.57 7.06
C THR A 190 -9.23 -25.41 7.34
N GLU A 191 -8.05 -24.93 6.93
CA GLU A 191 -6.73 -25.56 7.16
C GLU A 191 -6.04 -24.94 8.38
N GLY A 192 -5.44 -25.77 9.24
CA GLY A 192 -4.74 -25.31 10.45
C GLY A 192 -5.65 -25.00 11.65
N GLY A 193 -6.93 -25.35 11.54
CA GLY A 193 -7.98 -25.08 12.54
C GLY A 193 -9.02 -24.10 11.97
N PRO A 194 -10.32 -24.38 12.10
CA PRO A 194 -11.36 -23.49 11.61
C PRO A 194 -11.26 -22.13 12.30
N ARG A 195 -11.13 -21.05 11.53
CA ARG A 195 -11.05 -19.68 12.06
C ARG A 195 -11.54 -18.63 11.07
N LEU A 196 -12.20 -17.60 11.58
CA LEU A 196 -12.50 -16.37 10.87
C LEU A 196 -11.22 -15.63 10.47
N LEU A 197 -11.12 -15.24 9.19
CA LEU A 197 -10.02 -14.43 8.68
C LEU A 197 -10.45 -12.98 8.43
N GLY A 198 -11.67 -12.80 7.90
CA GLY A 198 -12.22 -11.47 7.71
C GLY A 198 -13.46 -11.41 6.84
N LEU A 199 -13.76 -10.21 6.39
CA LEU A 199 -15.01 -9.85 5.73
C LEU A 199 -14.72 -9.09 4.43
N GLY A 200 -15.51 -9.39 3.41
CA GLY A 200 -15.62 -8.63 2.18
C GLY A 200 -17.05 -8.14 1.99
N GLY A 201 -17.20 -6.99 1.36
CA GLY A 201 -18.52 -6.44 1.04
C GLY A 201 -18.70 -4.99 1.49
N PRO A 202 -19.95 -4.50 1.47
CA PRO A 202 -20.25 -3.11 1.77
C PRO A 202 -20.27 -2.88 3.28
N LEU A 203 -19.14 -2.46 3.86
CA LEU A 203 -19.10 -2.11 5.29
C LEU A 203 -20.13 -1.02 5.66
N ALA A 204 -20.65 -0.27 4.68
CA ALA A 204 -21.72 0.70 4.84
C ALA A 204 -22.95 0.31 3.99
N ALA A 205 -23.95 -0.35 4.59
CA ALA A 205 -25.22 -0.69 3.91
C ALA A 205 -26.48 -0.08 4.55
N SER A 206 -26.38 0.64 5.68
CA SER A 206 -27.57 1.08 6.44
C SER A 206 -27.80 2.59 6.56
N GLY A 207 -26.95 3.44 5.97
CA GLY A 207 -27.20 4.88 5.90
C GLY A 207 -28.01 5.23 4.65
N GLN A 208 -29.26 5.65 4.80
CA GLN A 208 -29.93 6.39 3.72
C GLN A 208 -29.09 7.64 3.41
N LYS A 209 -28.59 7.70 2.17
CA LYS A 209 -27.92 8.82 1.47
C LYS A 209 -26.39 8.75 1.42
N LEU A 210 -25.91 8.32 0.26
CA LEU A 210 -24.93 9.13 -0.48
C LEU A 210 -25.64 9.65 -1.74
N ARG A 211 -26.07 10.93 -1.69
CA ARG A 211 -26.70 11.73 -2.77
C ARG A 211 -28.16 11.54 -3.18
N GLY A 212 -29.07 11.05 -2.33
CA GLY A 212 -30.53 11.08 -2.61
C GLY A 212 -30.99 10.37 -3.90
N LYS A 213 -30.07 9.71 -4.60
CA LYS A 213 -30.27 8.77 -5.69
C LYS A 213 -29.80 7.43 -5.16
N GLN A 214 -30.50 6.36 -5.49
CA GLN A 214 -30.01 5.00 -5.24
C GLN A 214 -28.60 4.87 -5.83
N ALA A 215 -27.57 4.91 -4.99
CA ALA A 215 -26.22 4.56 -5.40
C ALA A 215 -26.23 3.06 -5.71
N THR A 216 -25.89 2.69 -6.94
CA THR A 216 -25.86 1.29 -7.38
C THR A 216 -24.57 0.56 -7.00
N ASN A 217 -23.56 1.29 -6.50
CA ASN A 217 -22.27 0.75 -6.08
C ASN A 217 -21.97 1.22 -4.66
N PHE A 218 -21.75 0.29 -3.74
CA PHE A 218 -21.28 0.57 -2.38
C PHE A 218 -19.75 0.54 -2.33
N PRO A 219 -19.11 1.21 -1.36
CA PRO A 219 -17.69 1.03 -1.09
C PRO A 219 -17.40 -0.45 -0.85
N HIS A 220 -16.61 -1.08 -1.72
CA HIS A 220 -16.22 -2.47 -1.50
C HIS A 220 -15.05 -2.47 -0.51
N ALA A 221 -15.25 -3.09 0.65
CA ALA A 221 -14.19 -3.27 1.62
C ALA A 221 -13.70 -4.72 1.61
N LEU A 222 -12.43 -4.88 1.93
CA LEU A 222 -11.83 -6.17 2.25
C LEU A 222 -10.99 -5.97 3.50
N VAL A 223 -11.46 -6.53 4.62
CA VAL A 223 -10.90 -6.25 5.95
C VAL A 223 -10.71 -7.54 6.74
N SER A 224 -9.52 -7.72 7.31
CA SER A 224 -9.26 -8.78 8.28
C SER A 224 -10.05 -8.52 9.55
N ALA A 225 -10.71 -9.54 10.10
CA ALA A 225 -11.49 -9.43 11.32
C ALA A 225 -10.82 -10.22 12.45
N SER A 226 -10.52 -9.55 13.56
CA SER A 226 -9.91 -10.17 14.73
C SER A 226 -10.53 -9.63 16.01
N GLY A 227 -10.35 -10.36 17.12
CA GLY A 227 -10.60 -9.80 18.44
C GLY A 227 -9.65 -8.64 18.74
N VAL A 228 -10.04 -7.77 19.67
CA VAL A 228 -9.18 -6.74 20.24
C VAL A 228 -8.48 -7.31 21.46
N ASP A 229 -7.17 -7.16 21.51
CA ASP A 229 -6.34 -7.54 22.65
C ASP A 229 -6.28 -6.42 23.71
N ASP A 230 -5.97 -6.76 24.97
CA ASP A 230 -6.12 -5.86 26.12
C ASP A 230 -5.39 -4.50 25.97
N PRO A 231 -4.11 -4.43 25.56
CA PRO A 231 -3.48 -3.15 25.29
C PRO A 231 -4.09 -2.33 24.13
N CYS A 232 -4.69 -2.97 23.12
CA CYS A 232 -5.39 -2.27 22.04
C CYS A 232 -6.71 -1.74 22.54
N LYS A 233 -7.39 -2.53 23.36
CA LYS A 233 -8.58 -2.11 24.09
C LYS A 233 -8.26 -0.92 24.98
N GLU A 234 -7.22 -0.96 25.82
CA GLU A 234 -6.82 0.14 26.69
C GLU A 234 -6.47 1.42 25.93
N ARG A 235 -5.80 1.31 24.77
CA ARG A 235 -5.43 2.47 23.97
C ARG A 235 -6.59 3.02 23.17
N THR A 236 -7.44 2.15 22.66
CA THR A 236 -8.73 2.54 22.10
C THR A 236 -9.58 3.20 23.18
N THR A 237 -9.64 2.67 24.40
CA THR A 237 -10.32 3.28 25.54
C THR A 237 -9.70 4.62 25.92
N ARG A 238 -8.38 4.78 25.89
CA ARG A 238 -7.70 6.06 26.12
C ARG A 238 -8.02 7.07 25.01
N ALA A 239 -7.86 6.68 23.75
CA ALA A 239 -8.21 7.49 22.59
C ALA A 239 -9.68 7.88 22.60
N LEU A 240 -10.58 6.97 23.00
CA LEU A 240 -12.01 7.22 23.21
C LEU A 240 -12.24 8.14 24.40
N THR A 241 -11.47 8.06 25.48
CA THR A 241 -11.59 8.97 26.64
C THR A 241 -11.16 10.38 26.28
N ASP A 242 -10.02 10.52 25.59
CA ASP A 242 -9.53 11.80 25.08
C ASP A 242 -10.50 12.36 24.03
N ALA A 243 -10.92 11.51 23.09
CA ALA A 243 -11.89 11.89 22.07
C ALA A 243 -13.29 12.15 22.64
N LYS A 244 -13.71 11.55 23.77
CA LYS A 244 -14.98 11.89 24.44
C LYS A 244 -14.99 13.32 24.95
N GLN A 245 -13.89 13.74 25.58
CA GLN A 245 -13.73 15.12 26.03
C GLN A 245 -13.71 16.08 24.84
N GLN A 246 -13.02 15.70 23.76
CA GLN A 246 -12.98 16.50 22.53
C GLN A 246 -14.31 16.46 21.75
N ALA A 247 -15.05 15.35 21.75
CA ALA A 247 -16.30 15.16 21.01
C ALA A 247 -17.45 15.94 21.63
N ALA A 248 -17.50 16.00 22.97
CA ALA A 248 -18.45 16.84 23.69
C ALA A 248 -18.32 18.33 23.31
N THR A 249 -17.12 18.75 22.90
CA THR A 249 -16.80 20.14 22.53
C THR A 249 -16.54 20.33 21.04
N ALA A 250 -16.55 19.25 20.25
CA ALA A 250 -16.23 19.29 18.82
C ALA A 250 -17.31 20.10 18.10
N PRO A 251 -16.93 21.17 17.38
CA PRO A 251 -17.89 21.92 16.59
C PRO A 251 -18.47 21.03 15.49
N ALA A 252 -19.72 21.30 15.12
CA ALA A 252 -20.21 20.81 13.84
C ALA A 252 -19.26 21.33 12.74
N PRO A 253 -18.96 20.51 11.73
CA PRO A 253 -18.24 21.02 10.59
C PRO A 253 -19.06 22.12 9.97
N PRO A 254 -18.42 23.15 9.39
CA PRO A 254 -19.17 24.10 8.59
C PRO A 254 -19.96 23.33 7.52
N PRO A 255 -21.24 23.68 7.29
CA PRO A 255 -22.08 22.96 6.33
C PRO A 255 -21.39 22.97 4.97
N LEU A 256 -21.35 21.84 4.26
CA LEU A 256 -20.85 21.85 2.89
C LEU A 256 -21.66 22.85 2.08
N PRO A 257 -21.00 23.74 1.31
CA PRO A 257 -21.74 24.66 0.46
C PRO A 257 -22.52 23.85 -0.58
N GLU A 258 -23.84 23.98 -0.58
CA GLU A 258 -24.67 23.42 -1.63
C GLU A 258 -24.38 24.14 -2.96
N PRO A 259 -24.49 23.46 -4.13
CA PRO A 259 -24.30 24.11 -5.42
C PRO A 259 -25.19 25.35 -5.58
N GLY A 260 -24.55 26.52 -5.79
CA GLY A 260 -25.24 27.81 -5.90
C GLY A 260 -25.41 28.57 -4.58
N HIS A 261 -25.16 27.95 -3.43
CA HIS A 261 -25.21 28.58 -2.10
C HIS A 261 -23.87 29.22 -1.70
N GLY A 262 -23.92 30.13 -0.73
CA GLY A 262 -22.81 30.92 -0.22
C GLY A 262 -22.79 32.36 -0.77
N PRO A 263 -21.80 33.18 -0.41
CA PRO A 263 -21.66 34.54 -0.94
C PRO A 263 -21.38 34.51 -2.45
N ASP A 264 -22.08 35.33 -3.22
CA ASP A 264 -21.91 35.51 -4.66
C ASP A 264 -21.72 37.01 -4.92
N ILE A 265 -20.46 37.41 -5.08
CA ILE A 265 -20.07 38.80 -5.07
C ILE A 265 -19.84 39.29 -6.49
N SER A 266 -20.61 40.30 -6.86
CA SER A 266 -20.38 41.11 -8.05
C SER A 266 -19.92 42.50 -7.63
N VAL A 267 -18.98 43.05 -8.40
CA VAL A 267 -18.41 44.37 -8.15
C VAL A 267 -18.63 45.25 -9.36
N THR A 268 -19.17 46.44 -9.15
CA THR A 268 -19.42 47.43 -10.18
C THR A 268 -18.78 48.74 -9.79
N VAL A 269 -17.91 49.29 -10.64
CA VAL A 269 -17.43 50.68 -10.49
C VAL A 269 -18.56 51.59 -10.94
N LEU A 270 -19.07 52.43 -10.04
CA LEU A 270 -20.14 53.36 -10.38
C LEU A 270 -19.58 54.55 -11.15
N PRO A 271 -20.24 55.03 -12.22
CA PRO A 271 -19.80 56.21 -12.94
C PRO A 271 -19.75 57.42 -12.03
N THR A 272 -18.60 58.09 -12.00
CA THR A 272 -18.46 59.40 -11.37
C THR A 272 -18.45 60.48 -12.43
N GLY A 273 -19.06 61.61 -12.12
CA GLY A 273 -19.03 62.78 -12.99
C GLY A 273 -17.60 63.30 -13.20
N THR A 274 -17.48 64.37 -13.97
CA THR A 274 -16.18 65.03 -14.20
C THR A 274 -15.54 65.44 -12.87
N CYS A 275 -14.32 64.95 -12.63
CA CYS A 275 -13.56 65.20 -11.41
C CYS A 275 -12.60 66.38 -11.61
N THR A 276 -12.67 67.36 -10.72
CA THR A 276 -11.88 68.61 -10.79
C THR A 276 -10.88 68.77 -9.64
N THR A 277 -10.81 67.81 -8.73
CA THR A 277 -9.94 67.78 -7.54
C THR A 277 -8.70 66.91 -7.76
N PRO A 278 -7.63 66.99 -6.93
CA PRO A 278 -6.43 66.16 -7.10
C PRO A 278 -6.69 64.66 -7.00
N SER A 279 -7.72 64.31 -6.23
CA SER A 279 -8.19 62.96 -6.03
C SER A 279 -9.65 62.87 -6.47
N CYS A 280 -9.98 61.82 -7.20
CA CYS A 280 -11.33 61.53 -7.66
C CYS A 280 -11.97 60.48 -6.74
N PRO A 281 -13.08 60.82 -6.05
CA PRO A 281 -13.85 59.81 -5.35
C PRO A 281 -14.37 58.80 -6.38
N THR A 282 -14.21 57.53 -6.09
CA THR A 282 -14.58 56.41 -6.95
C THR A 282 -15.43 55.45 -6.13
N PRO A 283 -16.77 55.61 -6.14
CA PRO A 283 -17.68 54.72 -5.49
C PRO A 283 -17.70 53.38 -6.23
N VAL A 284 -17.47 52.32 -5.47
CA VAL A 284 -17.57 50.94 -5.91
C VAL A 284 -18.75 50.31 -5.20
N GLU A 285 -19.64 49.76 -5.99
CA GLU A 285 -20.78 48.98 -5.53
C GLU A 285 -20.38 47.51 -5.46
N ILE A 286 -20.57 46.90 -4.30
CA ILE A 286 -20.39 45.47 -4.07
C ILE A 286 -21.75 44.88 -3.78
N ARG A 287 -22.26 44.05 -4.68
CA ARG A 287 -23.53 43.36 -4.52
C ARG A 287 -23.27 41.90 -4.21
N ASN A 288 -23.90 41.42 -3.13
CA ASN A 288 -23.94 40.02 -2.79
C ASN A 288 -25.28 39.43 -3.26
N ALA A 289 -25.27 38.72 -4.38
CA ALA A 289 -26.44 38.00 -4.88
C ALA A 289 -26.64 36.64 -4.17
N GLY A 290 -25.67 36.24 -3.35
CA GLY A 290 -25.68 35.01 -2.59
C GLY A 290 -26.65 35.05 -1.41
N ASP A 291 -26.86 33.88 -0.82
CA ASP A 291 -27.76 33.66 0.31
C ASP A 291 -27.04 33.72 1.67
N GLU A 292 -25.72 33.91 1.68
CA GLU A 292 -24.90 34.10 2.88
C GLU A 292 -24.15 35.44 2.85
N ALA A 293 -23.81 35.96 4.03
CA ALA A 293 -23.02 37.19 4.12
C ALA A 293 -21.59 36.99 3.60
N ALA A 294 -21.09 37.97 2.86
CA ALA A 294 -19.72 37.99 2.37
C ALA A 294 -18.86 38.88 3.27
N THR A 295 -17.77 38.32 3.80
CA THR A 295 -16.70 39.09 4.45
C THR A 295 -15.41 38.89 3.68
N GLY A 296 -14.76 39.98 3.32
CA GLY A 296 -13.66 39.93 2.37
C GLY A 296 -12.90 41.23 2.23
N MET A 297 -12.22 41.37 1.10
CA MET A 297 -11.55 42.59 0.69
C MET A 297 -12.07 43.01 -0.68
N VAL A 298 -12.27 44.30 -0.89
CA VAL A 298 -12.40 44.90 -2.22
C VAL A 298 -11.16 45.74 -2.50
N SER A 299 -10.62 45.59 -3.70
CA SER A 299 -9.46 46.32 -4.17
C SER A 299 -9.81 47.13 -5.41
N VAL A 300 -9.29 48.35 -5.47
CA VAL A 300 -9.41 49.24 -6.61
C VAL A 300 -8.03 49.58 -7.13
N SER A 301 -7.87 49.49 -8.44
CA SER A 301 -6.67 49.90 -9.16
C SER A 301 -7.05 50.88 -10.27
N SER A 302 -6.17 51.84 -10.54
CA SER A 302 -6.38 52.82 -11.61
C SER A 302 -5.11 53.10 -12.40
N THR A 303 -5.26 53.32 -13.71
CA THR A 303 -4.12 53.64 -14.60
C THR A 303 -3.47 54.98 -14.29
N SER A 304 -4.15 55.90 -13.60
CA SER A 304 -3.59 57.19 -13.15
C SER A 304 -2.91 57.12 -11.76
N GLY A 305 -2.97 55.96 -11.08
CA GLY A 305 -2.50 55.78 -9.72
C GLY A 305 -3.57 56.01 -8.64
N GLY A 306 -3.25 55.70 -7.38
CA GLY A 306 -4.21 55.67 -6.28
C GLY A 306 -4.99 54.35 -6.19
N GLY A 307 -6.09 54.34 -5.45
CA GLY A 307 -6.84 53.13 -5.10
C GLY A 307 -6.34 52.49 -3.80
N GLY A 308 -6.42 51.17 -3.70
CA GLY A 308 -6.05 50.40 -2.51
C GLY A 308 -7.02 49.24 -2.24
N ALA A 309 -6.83 48.54 -1.13
CA ALA A 309 -7.72 47.48 -0.66
C ALA A 309 -8.38 47.88 0.66
N GLN A 310 -9.68 47.62 0.79
CA GLN A 310 -10.46 47.85 2.02
C GLN A 310 -11.27 46.59 2.36
N PRO A 311 -11.49 46.30 3.66
CA PRO A 311 -12.35 45.20 4.06
C PRO A 311 -13.80 45.48 3.71
N ILE A 312 -14.54 44.46 3.29
CA ILE A 312 -15.98 44.52 3.01
C ILE A 312 -16.75 43.53 3.87
N THR A 313 -17.96 43.93 4.25
CA THR A 313 -18.98 43.03 4.79
C THR A 313 -20.30 43.35 4.11
N VAL A 314 -20.83 42.41 3.32
CA VAL A 314 -22.09 42.58 2.59
C VAL A 314 -23.03 41.44 2.95
N ALA A 315 -24.17 41.76 3.56
CA ALA A 315 -25.18 40.76 3.90
C ALA A 315 -25.80 40.11 2.64
N ALA A 316 -26.41 38.94 2.82
CA ALA A 316 -27.09 38.21 1.74
C ALA A 316 -28.14 39.07 1.03
N GLY A 317 -28.15 39.05 -0.31
CA GLY A 317 -29.06 39.84 -1.14
C GLY A 317 -28.89 41.36 -1.05
N GLN A 318 -27.89 41.86 -0.31
CA GLN A 318 -27.67 43.30 -0.10
C GLN A 318 -26.55 43.84 -0.99
N THR A 319 -26.49 45.17 -1.02
CA THR A 319 -25.47 45.94 -1.72
C THR A 319 -24.77 46.83 -0.70
N ALA A 320 -23.43 46.86 -0.74
CA ALA A 320 -22.62 47.82 -0.01
C ALA A 320 -21.89 48.74 -0.98
N GLN A 321 -21.63 49.98 -0.58
CA GLN A 321 -20.81 50.90 -1.35
C GLN A 321 -19.58 51.32 -0.55
N GLN A 322 -18.44 51.37 -1.23
CA GLN A 322 -17.19 51.90 -0.69
C GLN A 322 -16.61 52.95 -1.64
N VAL A 323 -16.03 54.00 -1.07
CA VAL A 323 -15.46 55.09 -1.85
C VAL A 323 -13.95 55.02 -1.79
N PHE A 324 -13.34 54.84 -2.95
CA PHE A 324 -11.89 54.85 -3.14
C PHE A 324 -11.43 56.20 -3.67
N GLN A 325 -10.17 56.52 -3.43
CA GLN A 325 -9.53 57.74 -3.90
C GLN A 325 -8.53 57.37 -4.99
N VAL A 326 -8.79 57.79 -6.23
CA VAL A 326 -7.88 57.60 -7.37
C VAL A 326 -7.29 58.93 -7.79
N VAL A 327 -6.06 58.93 -8.29
CA VAL A 327 -5.38 60.16 -8.68
C VAL A 327 -6.05 60.76 -9.90
N ASN A 328 -6.35 62.06 -9.87
CA ASN A 328 -6.82 62.78 -11.04
C ASN A 328 -5.63 63.05 -11.98
N PRO A 329 -5.57 62.40 -13.17
CA PRO A 329 -4.44 62.60 -14.10
C PRO A 329 -4.39 64.01 -14.69
N ALA A 330 -5.47 64.78 -14.60
CA ALA A 330 -5.59 66.15 -15.12
C ALA A 330 -5.29 67.24 -14.07
N TRP A 331 -5.03 66.87 -12.80
CA TRP A 331 -4.89 67.85 -11.71
C TRP A 331 -3.72 68.83 -11.89
N THR A 332 -2.65 68.43 -12.56
CA THR A 332 -1.47 69.26 -12.80
C THR A 332 -1.58 70.12 -14.07
N CYS A 333 -2.71 70.06 -14.79
CA CYS A 333 -2.91 70.90 -15.96
C CYS A 333 -3.09 72.37 -15.57
N THR A 334 -2.33 73.26 -16.21
CA THR A 334 -2.43 74.72 -16.04
C THR A 334 -3.47 75.37 -16.96
N GLN A 335 -4.08 74.60 -17.87
CA GLN A 335 -5.19 74.97 -18.76
C GLN A 335 -6.27 73.88 -18.71
N THR A 336 -7.52 74.19 -19.10
CA THR A 336 -8.63 73.20 -19.14
C THR A 336 -8.26 72.00 -20.03
N CYS A 337 -8.02 70.84 -19.42
CA CYS A 337 -7.62 69.61 -20.10
C CYS A 337 -8.49 68.43 -19.61
N THR A 338 -8.79 67.49 -20.50
CA THR A 338 -9.49 66.23 -20.15
C THR A 338 -8.56 65.06 -20.43
N ARG A 339 -8.34 64.18 -19.44
CA ARG A 339 -7.51 62.99 -19.60
C ARG A 339 -8.30 61.71 -19.26
N PRO A 340 -8.38 60.73 -20.17
CA PRO A 340 -9.00 59.45 -19.86
C PRO A 340 -8.14 58.65 -18.87
N TYR A 341 -8.79 57.93 -17.98
CA TYR A 341 -8.18 56.93 -17.11
C TYR A 341 -9.14 55.76 -16.93
N THR A 342 -8.61 54.60 -16.54
CA THR A 342 -9.41 53.39 -16.31
C THR A 342 -9.33 53.04 -14.83
N VAL A 343 -10.45 52.59 -14.29
CA VAL A 343 -10.57 52.06 -12.93
C VAL A 343 -11.04 50.62 -13.04
N SER A 344 -10.40 49.74 -12.30
CA SER A 344 -10.81 48.34 -12.14
C SER A 344 -10.99 48.04 -10.67
N ALA A 345 -12.08 47.36 -10.33
CA ALA A 345 -12.38 46.92 -8.98
C ALA A 345 -12.54 45.40 -8.95
N PHE A 346 -12.08 44.78 -7.87
CA PHE A 346 -12.08 43.34 -7.65
C PHE A 346 -12.40 43.06 -6.18
N ALA A 347 -13.27 42.09 -5.88
CA ALA A 347 -13.54 41.65 -4.52
C ALA A 347 -13.27 40.16 -4.34
N GLN A 348 -12.83 39.80 -3.15
CA GLN A 348 -12.50 38.44 -2.74
C GLN A 348 -13.08 38.16 -1.37
N VAL A 349 -13.80 37.03 -1.21
CA VAL A 349 -14.25 36.55 0.10
C VAL A 349 -13.07 35.87 0.78
N THR A 350 -12.50 36.50 1.81
CA THR A 350 -11.23 36.06 2.42
C THR A 350 -11.35 34.74 3.15
N ALA A 351 -12.53 34.44 3.73
CA ALA A 351 -12.81 33.17 4.38
C ALA A 351 -12.74 31.96 3.42
N ILE A 352 -12.99 32.20 2.12
CA ILE A 352 -13.04 31.13 1.10
C ILE A 352 -11.76 31.11 0.28
N ALA A 353 -11.34 32.27 -0.22
CA ALA A 353 -10.23 32.36 -1.16
C ALA A 353 -8.86 32.57 -0.48
N GLY A 354 -8.85 32.81 0.83
CA GLY A 354 -7.65 33.22 1.59
C GLY A 354 -7.41 34.72 1.52
N ALA A 355 -6.30 35.17 2.13
CA ALA A 355 -5.91 36.58 2.19
C ALA A 355 -5.04 37.05 1.00
N ASP A 356 -4.58 36.14 0.14
CA ASP A 356 -3.77 36.48 -1.03
C ASP A 356 -4.65 37.06 -2.15
N LEU A 357 -4.68 38.39 -2.22
CA LEU A 357 -5.46 39.15 -3.21
C LEU A 357 -4.86 39.07 -4.62
N ASP A 358 -3.56 38.81 -4.74
CA ASP A 358 -2.91 38.75 -6.05
C ASP A 358 -3.32 37.48 -6.79
N THR A 359 -3.36 36.35 -6.08
CA THR A 359 -3.87 35.08 -6.61
C THR A 359 -5.34 35.21 -7.02
N GLY A 360 -6.18 35.79 -6.14
CA GLY A 360 -7.60 35.97 -6.46
C GLY A 360 -7.82 36.92 -7.65
N LYS A 361 -7.05 38.01 -7.74
CA LYS A 361 -7.11 38.94 -8.87
C LYS A 361 -6.70 38.28 -10.18
N ARG A 362 -5.64 37.47 -10.21
CA ARG A 362 -5.23 36.73 -11.43
C ARG A 362 -6.28 35.74 -11.91
N LEU A 363 -6.96 35.06 -10.98
CA LEU A 363 -8.10 34.18 -11.31
C LEU A 363 -9.28 34.99 -11.86
N TYR A 364 -9.62 36.11 -11.21
CA TYR A 364 -10.69 37.00 -11.65
C TYR A 364 -10.45 37.58 -13.05
N ASP A 365 -9.23 38.05 -13.31
CA ASP A 365 -8.83 38.58 -14.63
C ASP A 365 -8.92 37.51 -15.74
N ARG A 366 -9.07 36.22 -15.38
CA ARG A 366 -9.30 35.08 -16.28
C ARG A 366 -10.75 34.61 -16.36
N GLY A 367 -11.68 35.34 -15.75
CA GLY A 367 -13.08 34.98 -15.69
C GLY A 367 -13.40 33.84 -14.71
N LEU A 368 -12.51 33.58 -13.74
CA LEU A 368 -12.78 32.67 -12.64
C LEU A 368 -13.12 33.44 -11.38
N ASP A 369 -14.22 33.07 -10.74
CA ASP A 369 -14.53 33.57 -9.40
C ASP A 369 -13.52 32.98 -8.41
N PRO A 370 -12.67 33.78 -7.73
CA PRO A 370 -11.73 33.24 -6.75
C PRO A 370 -12.43 32.69 -5.51
N SER A 371 -13.68 33.04 -5.26
CA SER A 371 -14.48 32.44 -4.18
C SER A 371 -15.09 31.11 -4.63
N ARG A 372 -15.12 30.80 -5.93
CA ARG A 372 -15.68 29.58 -6.53
C ARG A 372 -14.95 29.27 -7.85
N PRO A 373 -13.66 28.87 -7.80
CA PRO A 373 -12.82 28.77 -9.00
C PRO A 373 -13.29 27.68 -9.97
N ILE A 374 -14.17 26.78 -9.50
CA ILE A 374 -14.85 25.80 -10.33
C ILE A 374 -16.32 26.24 -10.43
N PRO A 375 -16.75 26.72 -11.62
CA PRO A 375 -18.11 27.17 -11.81
C PRO A 375 -19.14 26.13 -11.38
N LEU A 376 -20.14 26.61 -10.63
CA LEU A 376 -21.24 25.82 -10.08
C LEU A 376 -20.84 24.77 -9.02
N LYS A 377 -19.60 24.81 -8.51
CA LYS A 377 -19.11 23.92 -7.43
C LYS A 377 -18.47 24.68 -6.27
N PRO A 378 -19.25 25.42 -5.46
CA PRO A 378 -18.74 26.14 -4.30
C PRO A 378 -18.06 25.23 -3.26
N GLU A 379 -18.39 23.94 -3.24
CA GLU A 379 -17.78 22.94 -2.35
C GLU A 379 -16.30 22.64 -2.66
N ILE A 380 -15.84 22.97 -3.87
CA ILE A 380 -14.44 22.80 -4.31
C ILE A 380 -13.77 24.19 -4.43
N ALA A 381 -14.02 25.08 -3.49
CA ALA A 381 -13.28 26.33 -3.31
C ALA A 381 -12.23 26.19 -2.20
N GLY A 382 -11.34 27.17 -2.06
CA GLY A 382 -10.33 27.18 -0.99
C GLY A 382 -9.02 27.84 -1.42
N PRO A 383 -8.23 28.40 -0.49
CA PRO A 383 -6.98 29.07 -0.83
C PRO A 383 -5.97 28.13 -1.51
N ASP A 384 -5.90 26.86 -1.12
CA ASP A 384 -5.03 25.87 -1.78
C ASP A 384 -5.51 25.50 -3.18
N VAL A 385 -6.83 25.39 -3.38
CA VAL A 385 -7.43 25.13 -4.70
C VAL A 385 -7.18 26.31 -5.63
N ASN A 386 -7.40 27.53 -5.14
CA ASN A 386 -7.10 28.76 -5.87
C ASN A 386 -5.63 28.87 -6.22
N ALA A 387 -4.74 28.60 -5.26
CA ALA A 387 -3.30 28.61 -5.50
C ALA A 387 -2.90 27.54 -6.52
N ALA A 388 -3.51 26.36 -6.49
CA ALA A 388 -3.27 25.32 -7.48
C ALA A 388 -3.72 25.76 -8.87
N ILE A 389 -4.97 26.18 -9.03
CA ILE A 389 -5.53 26.62 -10.32
C ILE A 389 -4.75 27.83 -10.84
N ASP A 390 -4.43 28.80 -9.99
CA ASP A 390 -3.65 29.96 -10.38
C ASP A 390 -2.23 29.60 -10.81
N ARG A 391 -1.52 28.72 -10.09
CA ARG A 391 -0.19 28.24 -10.51
C ARG A 391 -0.24 27.43 -11.80
N LEU A 392 -1.27 26.61 -11.97
CA LEU A 392 -1.53 25.84 -13.18
C LEU A 392 -1.87 26.74 -14.36
N ALA A 393 -2.37 27.95 -14.12
CA ALA A 393 -2.82 28.87 -15.16
C ALA A 393 -1.84 30.03 -15.40
N THR A 394 -0.99 30.41 -14.43
CA THR A 394 -0.16 31.64 -14.46
C THR A 394 1.18 31.44 -15.16
N PRO A 395 1.49 32.24 -16.21
CA PRO A 395 2.80 32.24 -16.86
C PRO A 395 3.82 32.97 -15.98
N GLY A 396 4.26 32.32 -14.90
CA GLY A 396 5.42 32.70 -14.10
C GLY A 396 6.64 31.85 -14.46
N PRO A 397 7.75 31.91 -13.69
CA PRO A 397 8.80 30.89 -13.78
C PRO A 397 8.16 29.55 -13.39
N ALA A 398 7.72 28.84 -14.42
CA ALA A 398 6.82 27.73 -14.32
C ALA A 398 7.50 26.61 -13.51
N VAL A 399 6.73 25.87 -12.70
CA VAL A 399 6.94 24.42 -12.72
C VAL A 399 6.80 24.08 -14.19
N ALA A 400 7.89 23.67 -14.82
CA ALA A 400 7.96 23.73 -16.27
C ALA A 400 6.75 22.98 -16.87
N GLY A 401 6.12 23.57 -17.89
CA GLY A 401 5.08 22.91 -18.69
C GLY A 401 3.64 23.30 -18.43
N PHE A 402 3.39 24.08 -17.39
CA PHE A 402 2.05 24.58 -17.07
C PHE A 402 1.72 25.94 -17.72
N ALA A 403 2.40 26.35 -18.80
CA ALA A 403 2.16 27.67 -19.39
C ALA A 403 2.29 27.74 -20.93
N LYS A 404 1.27 28.34 -21.58
CA LYS A 404 1.39 29.46 -22.54
C LYS A 404 0.27 30.50 -22.32
N GLN A 405 0.49 31.72 -22.80
CA GLN A 405 -0.28 32.94 -22.48
C GLN A 405 -1.70 33.07 -23.11
N VAL A 406 -2.17 32.09 -23.88
CA VAL A 406 -3.50 32.10 -24.52
C VAL A 406 -3.99 30.65 -24.60
N ASP A 407 -4.46 30.06 -23.48
CA ASP A 407 -4.32 28.61 -23.29
C ASP A 407 -5.63 27.81 -23.19
N PRO A 408 -5.90 26.88 -24.14
CA PRO A 408 -6.80 25.74 -23.96
C PRO A 408 -6.51 24.92 -22.70
N LEU A 409 -5.30 25.02 -22.12
CA LEU A 409 -4.94 24.33 -20.88
C LEU A 409 -5.72 24.82 -19.66
N LEU A 410 -6.14 26.10 -19.59
CA LEU A 410 -7.01 26.56 -18.50
C LEU A 410 -8.38 25.87 -18.60
N ASP A 411 -8.95 25.84 -19.79
CA ASP A 411 -10.21 25.11 -20.05
C ASP A 411 -10.06 23.61 -19.81
N ASP A 412 -8.90 23.01 -20.10
CA ASP A 412 -8.63 21.60 -19.83
C ASP A 412 -8.45 21.30 -18.33
N VAL A 413 -7.81 22.18 -17.57
CA VAL A 413 -7.71 22.09 -16.10
C VAL A 413 -9.09 22.26 -15.49
N LEU A 414 -9.86 23.27 -15.92
CA LEU A 414 -11.23 23.48 -15.47
C LEU A 414 -12.15 22.33 -15.87
N ASP A 415 -12.02 21.78 -17.08
CA ASP A 415 -12.78 20.62 -17.55
C ASP A 415 -12.42 19.37 -16.74
N LEU A 416 -11.13 19.15 -16.47
CA LEU A 416 -10.65 18.06 -15.64
C LEU A 416 -11.20 18.16 -14.22
N VAL A 417 -11.13 19.34 -13.61
CA VAL A 417 -11.60 19.57 -12.24
C VAL A 417 -13.13 19.51 -12.16
N ARG A 418 -13.84 20.08 -13.15
CA ARG A 418 -15.31 19.99 -13.25
C ARG A 418 -15.78 18.54 -13.44
N LYS A 419 -15.16 17.78 -14.34
CA LYS A 419 -15.55 16.40 -14.68
C LYS A 419 -15.11 15.37 -13.65
N ALA A 420 -13.97 15.56 -13.00
CA ALA A 420 -13.49 14.64 -12.00
C ALA A 420 -14.41 14.63 -10.77
N GLY A 421 -14.81 15.82 -10.28
CA GLY A 421 -15.50 15.91 -8.98
C GLY A 421 -14.75 15.21 -7.84
N ASP A 422 -13.44 15.02 -8.03
CA ASP A 422 -12.55 14.19 -7.24
C ASP A 422 -11.45 15.11 -6.70
N ALA A 423 -11.63 15.53 -5.45
CA ALA A 423 -10.70 16.41 -4.76
C ALA A 423 -9.31 15.76 -4.57
N ARG A 424 -9.18 14.43 -4.68
CA ARG A 424 -7.89 13.73 -4.57
C ARG A 424 -7.04 13.92 -5.82
N LEU A 425 -7.63 13.87 -7.00
CA LEU A 425 -6.92 14.19 -8.25
C LEU A 425 -6.45 15.65 -8.27
N LEU A 426 -7.29 16.57 -7.81
CA LEU A 426 -6.94 17.99 -7.68
C LEU A 426 -5.75 18.18 -6.72
N SER A 427 -5.70 17.43 -5.62
CA SER A 427 -4.60 17.46 -4.66
C SER A 427 -3.30 16.90 -5.24
N LEU A 428 -3.32 15.78 -5.98
CA LEU A 428 -2.13 15.29 -6.69
C LEU A 428 -1.59 16.33 -7.67
N LEU A 429 -2.47 16.96 -8.46
CA LEU A 429 -2.09 18.05 -9.35
C LEU A 429 -1.58 19.27 -8.59
N THR A 430 -2.12 19.54 -7.40
CA THR A 430 -1.65 20.60 -6.50
C THR A 430 -0.22 20.31 -6.06
N VAL A 431 0.06 19.13 -5.52
CA VAL A 431 1.43 18.70 -5.14
C VAL A 431 2.39 18.93 -6.30
N LEU A 432 2.04 18.40 -7.48
CA LEU A 432 2.87 18.54 -8.68
C LEU A 432 3.08 20.01 -9.09
N ALA A 433 2.06 20.86 -8.96
CA ALA A 433 2.16 22.30 -9.23
C ALA A 433 2.93 23.10 -8.17
N LYS A 434 3.18 22.55 -6.98
CA LYS A 434 4.02 23.19 -5.93
C LYS A 434 5.50 22.85 -6.08
N HIS A 435 5.85 21.79 -6.82
CA HIS A 435 7.23 21.30 -6.88
C HIS A 435 7.94 21.72 -8.18
N PRO A 436 9.02 22.52 -8.11
CA PRO A 436 9.78 22.95 -9.29
C PRO A 436 10.60 21.81 -9.93
N ALA A 437 10.52 20.59 -9.39
CA ALA A 437 11.27 19.43 -9.85
C ALA A 437 10.86 18.97 -11.26
N ILE A 438 9.65 19.30 -11.74
CA ILE A 438 9.13 18.82 -13.02
C ILE A 438 9.60 19.75 -14.16
N ALA A 439 10.44 19.22 -15.06
CA ALA A 439 10.93 19.84 -16.28
C ALA A 439 9.97 19.57 -17.45
N VAL A 440 9.72 20.60 -18.26
CA VAL A 440 8.94 20.53 -19.50
C VAL A 440 9.50 21.56 -20.47
N ALA A 441 9.52 21.19 -21.74
CA ALA A 441 9.95 22.09 -22.80
C ALA A 441 9.01 23.29 -22.92
N ALA A 442 9.54 24.47 -23.26
CA ALA A 442 8.79 25.73 -23.35
C ALA A 442 7.57 25.69 -24.30
N ASP A 443 7.48 24.68 -25.17
CA ASP A 443 6.44 24.53 -26.20
C ASP A 443 5.61 23.23 -26.07
N ALA A 444 5.73 22.48 -24.97
CA ALA A 444 5.02 21.21 -24.75
C ALA A 444 3.97 21.29 -23.63
N PRO A 445 2.80 20.61 -23.77
CA PRO A 445 1.80 20.57 -22.71
C PRO A 445 2.34 19.86 -21.45
N SER A 446 1.94 20.34 -20.27
CA SER A 446 2.32 19.74 -18.98
C SER A 446 1.99 18.25 -18.98
N PRO A 447 2.98 17.37 -18.74
CA PRO A 447 2.71 15.96 -18.66
C PRO A 447 1.82 15.56 -17.48
N ALA A 448 1.83 16.34 -16.39
CA ALA A 448 0.91 16.13 -15.29
C ALA A 448 -0.55 16.41 -15.71
N ILE A 449 -0.80 17.42 -16.55
CA ILE A 449 -2.14 17.68 -17.13
C ILE A 449 -2.54 16.54 -18.08
N ALA A 450 -1.62 16.08 -18.93
CA ALA A 450 -1.88 14.97 -19.85
C ALA A 450 -2.23 13.67 -19.11
N LEU A 451 -1.46 13.33 -18.07
CA LEU A 451 -1.75 12.20 -17.18
C LEU A 451 -3.06 12.42 -16.42
N GLY A 452 -3.33 13.62 -15.92
CA GLY A 452 -4.61 13.98 -15.30
C GLY A 452 -5.79 13.70 -16.24
N ARG A 453 -5.68 14.10 -17.51
CA ARG A 453 -6.72 13.87 -18.52
C ARG A 453 -6.96 12.38 -18.72
N ALA A 454 -5.90 11.58 -18.84
CA ALA A 454 -6.00 10.13 -18.96
C ALA A 454 -6.58 9.48 -17.68
N ALA A 455 -6.26 10.01 -16.49
CA ALA A 455 -6.80 9.53 -15.22
C ALA A 455 -8.32 9.80 -15.05
N VAL A 456 -8.88 10.81 -15.72
CA VAL A 456 -10.32 11.12 -15.71
C VAL A 456 -11.05 10.47 -16.88
N LYS A 457 -10.54 10.66 -18.11
CA LYS A 457 -11.23 10.28 -19.35
C LYS A 457 -10.85 8.88 -19.86
N GLY A 458 -9.70 8.35 -19.45
CA GLY A 458 -9.22 7.03 -19.87
C GLY A 458 -10.10 5.89 -19.37
N LYS A 459 -9.90 4.68 -19.92
CA LYS A 459 -10.67 3.47 -19.57
C LYS A 459 -9.76 2.33 -19.11
N GLY A 460 -10.23 1.52 -18.16
CA GLY A 460 -9.53 0.31 -17.70
C GLY A 460 -8.06 0.56 -17.33
N ALA A 461 -7.16 -0.17 -17.98
CA ALA A 461 -5.71 -0.08 -17.76
C ALA A 461 -5.09 1.29 -18.07
N GLU A 462 -5.62 2.05 -19.03
CA GLU A 462 -5.13 3.40 -19.35
C GLU A 462 -5.36 4.36 -18.18
N ARG A 463 -6.57 4.29 -17.60
CA ARG A 463 -6.92 5.08 -16.41
C ARG A 463 -6.03 4.71 -15.23
N LEU A 464 -5.80 3.42 -15.02
CA LEU A 464 -4.97 2.91 -13.94
C LEU A 464 -3.51 3.37 -14.11
N ALA A 465 -2.94 3.20 -15.30
CA ALA A 465 -1.58 3.64 -15.62
C ALA A 465 -1.39 5.14 -15.39
N ALA A 466 -2.35 5.96 -15.83
CA ALA A 466 -2.28 7.40 -15.65
C ALA A 466 -2.35 7.82 -14.17
N ARG A 467 -3.19 7.17 -13.36
CA ARG A 467 -3.27 7.41 -11.91
C ARG A 467 -1.99 6.98 -11.20
N GLN A 468 -1.46 5.80 -11.54
CA GLN A 468 -0.20 5.31 -10.98
C GLN A 468 0.98 6.20 -11.36
N ALA A 469 1.02 6.70 -12.60
CA ALA A 469 2.03 7.66 -13.04
C ALA A 469 1.95 8.97 -12.26
N LEU A 470 0.75 9.52 -12.01
CA LEU A 470 0.57 10.73 -11.21
C LEU A 470 1.02 10.52 -9.75
N SER A 471 0.65 9.38 -9.15
CA SER A 471 1.07 9.03 -7.79
C SER A 471 2.59 8.89 -7.68
N LEU A 472 3.22 8.13 -8.60
CA LEU A 472 4.67 7.98 -8.64
C LEU A 472 5.36 9.33 -8.85
N LEU A 473 4.88 10.15 -9.79
CA LEU A 473 5.46 11.46 -10.06
C LEU A 473 5.35 12.40 -8.85
N ALA A 474 4.23 12.37 -8.13
CA ALA A 474 4.01 13.18 -6.93
C ALA A 474 4.94 12.73 -5.79
N GLY A 475 5.06 11.42 -5.56
CA GLY A 475 5.96 10.85 -4.55
C GLY A 475 7.42 11.23 -4.82
N LEU A 476 7.90 11.06 -6.07
CA LEU A 476 9.25 11.46 -6.45
C LEU A 476 9.48 12.97 -6.26
N ALA A 477 8.49 13.81 -6.59
CA ALA A 477 8.60 15.26 -6.46
C ALA A 477 8.71 15.73 -4.99
N GLN A 478 8.17 14.96 -4.06
CA GLN A 478 8.18 15.24 -2.62
C GLN A 478 9.46 14.76 -1.91
N GLU A 479 10.36 14.04 -2.59
CA GLU A 479 11.64 13.62 -2.02
C GLU A 479 12.48 14.83 -1.57
N GLY A 480 12.94 14.80 -0.32
CA GLY A 480 13.67 15.90 0.29
C GLY A 480 14.99 16.20 -0.42
N GLY A 481 15.31 17.49 -0.61
CA GLY A 481 16.58 17.93 -1.20
C GLY A 481 16.65 17.89 -2.73
N ARG A 482 15.53 17.62 -3.42
CA ARG A 482 15.47 17.51 -4.89
C ARG A 482 15.63 18.87 -5.61
N PRO A 483 16.59 19.01 -6.56
CA PRO A 483 16.72 20.21 -7.37
C PRO A 483 15.59 20.40 -8.40
N PRO A 484 15.33 21.65 -8.87
CA PRO A 484 14.40 21.92 -9.96
C PRO A 484 14.75 21.18 -11.26
N ASN A 485 13.74 20.93 -12.10
CA ASN A 485 13.88 20.33 -13.44
C ASN A 485 14.58 18.96 -13.47
N THR A 486 14.49 18.18 -12.38
CA THR A 486 15.13 16.86 -12.29
C THR A 486 14.21 15.71 -12.69
N LEU A 487 12.89 15.92 -12.68
CA LEU A 487 11.86 14.99 -13.13
C LEU A 487 11.26 15.46 -14.44
N ARG A 488 10.99 14.58 -15.39
CA ARG A 488 10.20 14.92 -16.58
C ARG A 488 9.41 13.70 -17.04
N VAL A 489 8.37 13.93 -17.82
CA VAL A 489 7.70 12.82 -18.53
C VAL A 489 7.98 12.98 -20.01
N ASP A 490 8.49 11.92 -20.64
CA ASP A 490 8.86 11.90 -22.05
C ASP A 490 8.40 10.57 -22.66
N LYS A 491 7.57 10.63 -23.71
CA LYS A 491 7.01 9.46 -24.40
C LYS A 491 6.46 8.37 -23.46
N GLU A 492 5.59 8.76 -22.53
CA GLU A 492 4.97 7.89 -21.50
C GLU A 492 5.94 7.37 -20.41
N LEU A 493 7.21 7.80 -20.39
CA LEU A 493 8.18 7.45 -19.36
C LEU A 493 8.38 8.58 -18.36
N ILE A 494 8.62 8.27 -17.09
CA ILE A 494 9.05 9.24 -16.09
C ILE A 494 10.58 9.18 -16.02
N VAL A 495 11.26 10.28 -16.31
CA VAL A 495 12.72 10.39 -16.26
C VAL A 495 13.11 11.17 -15.03
N ASP A 496 13.93 10.57 -14.17
CA ASP A 496 14.48 11.16 -12.96
C ASP A 496 16.01 11.28 -13.07
N THR A 497 16.48 12.48 -13.39
CA THR A 497 17.91 12.79 -13.51
C THR A 497 18.61 12.95 -12.17
N HIS A 498 17.88 13.18 -11.07
CA HIS A 498 18.46 13.28 -9.73
C HIS A 498 18.83 11.89 -9.20
N ALA A 499 17.88 10.95 -9.26
CA ALA A 499 18.13 9.56 -8.87
C ALA A 499 18.80 8.73 -9.99
N LYS A 500 19.03 9.33 -11.16
CA LYS A 500 19.56 8.69 -12.39
C LYS A 500 18.75 7.47 -12.79
N ARG A 501 17.41 7.60 -12.82
CA ARG A 501 16.45 6.55 -13.14
C ARG A 501 15.52 6.97 -14.26
N VAL A 502 14.97 5.98 -14.96
CA VAL A 502 13.87 6.16 -15.92
C VAL A 502 12.85 5.05 -15.69
N TYR A 503 11.59 5.43 -15.54
CA TYR A 503 10.49 4.54 -15.17
C TYR A 503 9.55 4.33 -16.35
N SER A 504 9.22 3.07 -16.62
CA SER A 504 8.14 2.68 -17.52
C SER A 504 7.08 1.92 -16.77
N ILE A 505 5.81 2.26 -16.97
CA ILE A 505 4.68 1.66 -16.23
C ILE A 505 3.89 0.71 -17.14
N ALA A 506 3.80 -0.55 -16.74
CA ALA A 506 2.95 -1.59 -17.32
C ALA A 506 1.77 -1.86 -16.39
N SER A 507 0.62 -1.23 -16.63
CA SER A 507 -0.59 -1.48 -15.85
C SER A 507 -1.47 -2.55 -16.49
N VAL A 508 -1.96 -3.48 -15.68
CA VAL A 508 -2.80 -4.59 -16.11
C VAL A 508 -4.04 -4.64 -15.22
N THR A 509 -5.20 -4.30 -15.77
CA THR A 509 -6.50 -4.56 -15.15
C THR A 509 -7.00 -5.96 -15.54
N ASN A 510 -8.07 -6.47 -14.92
CA ASN A 510 -8.62 -7.79 -15.24
C ASN A 510 -9.43 -7.78 -16.56
N PRO A 511 -9.02 -8.57 -17.57
CA PRO A 511 -10.02 -9.19 -18.46
C PRO A 511 -9.58 -10.58 -19.00
N ASP A 512 -10.38 -11.13 -19.92
CA ASP A 512 -10.08 -12.34 -20.70
C ASP A 512 -8.65 -12.37 -21.30
N ASN A 513 -8.05 -13.57 -21.36
CA ASN A 513 -6.68 -13.83 -21.82
C ASN A 513 -5.57 -13.19 -20.95
N ARG A 514 -5.61 -13.52 -19.65
CA ARG A 514 -4.81 -12.88 -18.59
C ARG A 514 -3.30 -12.84 -18.89
N ASP A 515 -2.69 -13.98 -19.25
CA ASP A 515 -1.23 -14.09 -19.33
C ASP A 515 -0.69 -13.36 -20.57
N GLN A 516 -1.46 -13.38 -21.67
CA GLN A 516 -1.09 -12.62 -22.87
C GLN A 516 -1.08 -11.12 -22.60
N ARG A 517 -2.02 -10.59 -21.82
CA ARG A 517 -2.07 -9.16 -21.51
C ARG A 517 -0.94 -8.71 -20.59
N VAL A 518 -0.54 -9.53 -19.63
CA VAL A 518 0.64 -9.26 -18.79
C VAL A 518 1.88 -9.19 -19.68
N TYR A 519 2.06 -10.18 -20.56
CA TYR A 519 3.17 -10.18 -21.52
C TYR A 519 3.16 -8.93 -22.41
N ASP A 520 2.03 -8.61 -23.04
CA ASP A 520 1.92 -7.49 -23.98
C ASP A 520 2.13 -6.13 -23.30
N ALA A 521 1.63 -5.95 -22.07
CA ALA A 521 1.83 -4.73 -21.29
C ALA A 521 3.30 -4.53 -20.93
N VAL A 522 3.99 -5.60 -20.51
CA VAL A 522 5.41 -5.56 -20.18
C VAL A 522 6.27 -5.37 -21.42
N ASP A 523 5.96 -6.05 -22.53
CA ASP A 523 6.64 -5.87 -23.82
C ASP A 523 6.51 -4.42 -24.30
N LYS A 524 5.31 -3.83 -24.23
CA LYS A 524 5.09 -2.40 -24.56
C LYS A 524 5.97 -1.50 -23.68
N ALA A 525 5.98 -1.72 -22.36
CA ALA A 525 6.73 -0.90 -21.43
C ALA A 525 8.25 -1.02 -21.62
N ILE A 526 8.79 -2.21 -21.88
CA ILE A 526 10.22 -2.41 -22.15
C ILE A 526 10.63 -1.73 -23.45
N LYS A 527 9.80 -1.85 -24.50
CA LYS A 527 10.04 -1.17 -25.79
C LYS A 527 9.99 0.36 -25.67
N ALA A 528 9.22 0.90 -24.73
CA ALA A 528 9.13 2.34 -24.51
C ALA A 528 10.48 2.97 -24.16
N PHE A 529 11.38 2.25 -23.46
CA PHE A 529 12.73 2.74 -23.16
C PHE A 529 13.57 3.09 -24.38
N ALA A 530 13.32 2.46 -25.55
CA ALA A 530 14.01 2.81 -26.79
C ALA A 530 13.55 4.17 -27.35
N GLY A 531 12.45 4.72 -26.84
CA GLY A 531 11.91 6.00 -27.24
C GLY A 531 12.69 7.20 -26.69
N VAL A 532 13.47 7.04 -25.62
CA VAL A 532 14.18 8.15 -24.96
C VAL A 532 15.66 7.83 -24.78
N ASP A 533 16.50 8.86 -24.65
CA ASP A 533 17.89 8.67 -24.26
C ASP A 533 17.95 8.20 -22.81
N THR A 534 18.46 6.99 -22.62
CA THR A 534 18.62 6.33 -21.31
C THR A 534 20.09 6.24 -20.88
N THR A 535 21.00 6.91 -21.61
CA THR A 535 22.43 6.89 -21.33
C THR A 535 22.71 7.38 -19.92
N GLY A 536 23.35 6.54 -19.09
CA GLY A 536 23.64 6.86 -17.69
C GLY A 536 22.45 6.80 -16.73
N LEU A 537 21.28 6.31 -17.19
CA LEU A 537 20.08 6.14 -16.36
C LEU A 537 19.76 4.66 -16.14
N ALA A 538 19.47 4.29 -14.89
CA ALA A 538 18.94 3.00 -14.50
C ALA A 538 17.50 2.84 -15.00
N LYS A 539 17.24 1.79 -15.79
CA LYS A 539 15.89 1.48 -16.31
C LYS A 539 15.08 0.74 -15.25
N VAL A 540 13.93 1.30 -14.88
CA VAL A 540 13.03 0.77 -13.86
C VAL A 540 11.70 0.41 -14.51
N LEU A 541 11.37 -0.87 -14.52
CA LEU A 541 10.05 -1.32 -14.95
C LEU A 541 9.11 -1.37 -13.75
N VAL A 542 7.95 -0.72 -13.85
CA VAL A 542 6.88 -0.79 -12.86
C VAL A 542 5.76 -1.64 -13.44
N ILE A 543 5.43 -2.77 -12.80
CA ILE A 543 4.26 -3.57 -13.16
C ILE A 543 3.17 -3.32 -12.12
N ASP A 544 2.02 -2.83 -12.56
CA ASP A 544 0.90 -2.49 -11.69
C ASP A 544 -0.32 -3.36 -12.01
N PHE A 545 -0.63 -4.29 -11.11
CA PHE A 545 -1.78 -5.17 -11.24
C PHE A 545 -2.99 -4.57 -10.53
N GLY A 546 -4.10 -4.42 -11.24
CA GLY A 546 -5.37 -4.01 -10.64
C GLY A 546 -5.88 -5.04 -9.62
N ASP A 547 -6.68 -4.58 -8.65
CA ASP A 547 -7.05 -5.36 -7.45
C ASP A 547 -7.84 -6.64 -7.77
N ALA A 548 -8.62 -6.62 -8.85
CA ALA A 548 -9.41 -7.75 -9.34
C ALA A 548 -8.60 -8.79 -10.13
N PHE A 549 -7.26 -8.82 -10.03
CA PHE A 549 -6.39 -9.76 -10.74
C PHE A 549 -5.90 -10.89 -9.80
N PRO A 550 -6.56 -12.05 -9.69
CA PRO A 550 -6.28 -13.00 -8.61
C PRO A 550 -4.87 -13.60 -8.62
N ALA A 551 -4.24 -13.76 -9.79
CA ALA A 551 -2.95 -14.46 -9.91
C ALA A 551 -1.71 -13.60 -9.57
N TYR A 552 -1.81 -12.26 -9.68
CA TYR A 552 -0.68 -11.34 -9.41
C TYR A 552 -1.10 -10.15 -8.53
N GLY A 553 -2.39 -9.81 -8.55
CA GLY A 553 -2.98 -8.69 -7.84
C GLY A 553 -3.08 -8.89 -6.33
N GLN A 554 -3.10 -10.12 -5.83
CA GLN A 554 -3.33 -10.41 -4.39
C GLN A 554 -2.35 -11.46 -3.84
N VAL A 555 -1.08 -11.37 -4.22
CA VAL A 555 -0.06 -12.38 -3.86
C VAL A 555 1.15 -11.76 -3.17
N GLN A 556 1.67 -12.47 -2.16
CA GLN A 556 2.87 -12.12 -1.40
C GLN A 556 4.15 -12.25 -2.23
N ARG A 557 5.27 -11.70 -1.76
CA ARG A 557 6.52 -11.59 -2.56
C ARG A 557 6.97 -12.92 -3.14
N LYS A 558 6.98 -14.00 -2.36
CA LYS A 558 7.42 -15.33 -2.81
C LYS A 558 6.54 -15.87 -3.94
N VAL A 559 5.22 -15.84 -3.76
CA VAL A 559 4.27 -16.30 -4.77
C VAL A 559 4.36 -15.41 -6.01
N LEU A 560 4.51 -14.10 -5.84
CA LEU A 560 4.73 -13.19 -6.95
C LEU A 560 5.98 -13.56 -7.75
N VAL A 561 7.11 -13.84 -7.10
CA VAL A 561 8.34 -14.29 -7.76
C VAL A 561 8.08 -15.58 -8.54
N ASP A 562 7.37 -16.55 -7.95
CA ASP A 562 7.00 -17.79 -8.64
C ASP A 562 6.14 -17.52 -9.89
N GLN A 563 5.15 -16.63 -9.77
CA GLN A 563 4.26 -16.28 -10.88
C GLN A 563 5.02 -15.55 -11.99
N LEU A 564 5.91 -14.61 -11.65
CA LEU A 564 6.73 -13.88 -12.61
C LEU A 564 7.71 -14.82 -13.33
N SER A 565 8.36 -15.74 -12.61
CA SER A 565 9.35 -16.65 -13.19
C SER A 565 8.73 -17.75 -14.07
N LEU A 566 7.53 -18.22 -13.70
CA LEU A 566 6.81 -19.28 -14.41
C LEU A 566 5.82 -18.73 -15.46
N HIS A 567 5.65 -17.41 -15.55
CA HIS A 567 4.73 -16.79 -16.50
C HIS A 567 4.98 -17.27 -17.94
N ASN A 568 3.94 -17.79 -18.58
CA ASN A 568 3.98 -18.23 -19.97
C ASN A 568 2.67 -17.90 -20.70
N ALA A 569 2.76 -17.07 -21.74
CA ALA A 569 1.66 -16.74 -22.64
C ALA A 569 1.88 -17.43 -24.00
N GLY A 570 1.30 -18.63 -24.17
CA GLY A 570 1.33 -19.35 -25.45
C GLY A 570 2.74 -19.66 -25.97
N GLY A 571 3.67 -20.02 -25.08
CA GLY A 571 5.08 -20.27 -25.41
C GLY A 571 6.01 -19.07 -25.20
N LYS A 572 5.46 -17.88 -24.92
CA LYS A 572 6.24 -16.67 -24.64
C LYS A 572 6.38 -16.45 -23.14
N ARG A 573 7.60 -16.47 -22.62
CA ARG A 573 7.84 -16.28 -21.17
C ARG A 573 8.12 -14.82 -20.84
N LEU A 574 7.63 -14.35 -19.70
CA LEU A 574 7.86 -12.97 -19.25
C LEU A 574 9.36 -12.69 -19.04
N VAL A 575 10.08 -13.66 -18.46
CA VAL A 575 11.53 -13.59 -18.24
C VAL A 575 12.34 -13.45 -19.54
N ASP A 576 11.78 -13.87 -20.70
CA ASP A 576 12.44 -13.71 -21.99
C ASP A 576 12.40 -12.25 -22.47
N LEU A 577 11.43 -11.43 -22.01
CA LEU A 577 11.38 -10.00 -22.29
C LEU A 577 12.37 -9.20 -21.42
N LEU A 578 12.66 -9.70 -20.22
CA LEU A 578 13.51 -9.03 -19.24
C LEU A 578 15.01 -9.20 -19.51
N ARG A 579 15.40 -9.94 -20.54
CA ARG A 579 16.80 -10.19 -20.90
C ARG A 579 17.10 -9.83 -22.34
N ASP A 580 18.36 -9.47 -22.58
CA ASP A 580 18.86 -9.23 -23.93
C ASP A 580 19.38 -10.50 -24.60
N ALA A 581 19.97 -10.35 -25.79
CA ALA A 581 20.53 -11.45 -26.56
C ALA A 581 21.78 -12.10 -25.90
N THR A 582 22.44 -11.39 -24.98
CA THR A 582 23.58 -11.91 -24.21
C THR A 582 23.12 -12.65 -22.94
N GLY A 583 21.84 -12.50 -22.56
CA GLY A 583 21.26 -13.08 -21.37
C GLY A 583 21.27 -12.14 -20.16
N GLU A 584 21.75 -10.91 -20.32
CA GLU A 584 21.79 -9.90 -19.26
C GLU A 584 20.43 -9.17 -19.14
N PRO A 585 20.08 -8.64 -17.95
CA PRO A 585 18.87 -7.87 -17.75
C PRO A 585 18.76 -6.62 -18.63
N VAL A 586 17.58 -6.38 -19.23
CA VAL A 586 17.30 -5.13 -19.97
C VAL A 586 16.83 -3.99 -19.07
N VAL A 587 16.48 -4.30 -17.81
CA VAL A 587 16.14 -3.35 -16.75
C VAL A 587 17.00 -3.61 -15.52
N THR A 588 17.33 -2.54 -14.80
CA THR A 588 18.16 -2.60 -13.58
C THR A 588 17.34 -2.79 -12.32
N GLU A 589 16.04 -2.50 -12.38
CA GLU A 589 15.14 -2.63 -11.24
C GLU A 589 13.74 -2.99 -11.74
N LEU A 590 13.06 -3.87 -11.00
CA LEU A 590 11.68 -4.22 -11.23
C LEU A 590 10.87 -3.84 -9.99
N MET A 591 9.89 -2.96 -10.17
CA MET A 591 8.91 -2.62 -9.15
C MET A 591 7.59 -3.32 -9.48
N VAL A 592 6.96 -3.91 -8.47
CA VAL A 592 5.64 -4.53 -8.66
C VAL A 592 4.67 -4.00 -7.62
N ALA A 593 3.61 -3.35 -8.10
CA ALA A 593 2.48 -2.91 -7.31
C ALA A 593 1.32 -3.88 -7.52
N ASN A 594 0.75 -4.34 -6.42
CA ASN A 594 -0.47 -5.12 -6.37
C ASN A 594 -1.27 -4.71 -5.12
N LYS A 595 -2.41 -5.34 -4.90
CA LYS A 595 -3.26 -5.06 -3.74
C LYS A 595 -2.48 -5.19 -2.43
N LEU A 596 -1.81 -6.32 -2.21
CA LEU A 596 -1.11 -6.56 -0.93
C LEU A 596 0.02 -5.56 -0.69
N THR A 597 0.75 -5.17 -1.73
CA THR A 597 1.80 -4.16 -1.59
C THR A 597 1.22 -2.78 -1.30
N ARG A 598 0.13 -2.39 -1.97
CA ARG A 598 -0.58 -1.13 -1.69
C ARG A 598 -1.10 -1.08 -0.25
N ASP A 599 -1.56 -2.22 0.25
CA ASP A 599 -2.22 -2.30 1.56
C ASP A 599 -1.22 -2.40 2.72
N SER A 600 -0.05 -3.00 2.49
CA SER A 600 0.84 -3.46 3.57
C SER A 600 2.32 -3.11 3.41
N VAL A 601 2.77 -2.66 2.23
CA VAL A 601 4.20 -2.38 1.97
C VAL A 601 4.40 -0.86 1.85
N PRO A 602 5.43 -0.27 2.52
CA PRO A 602 5.81 1.12 2.30
C PRO A 602 5.94 1.45 0.82
N GLU A 603 5.42 2.61 0.41
CA GLU A 603 5.39 3.07 -0.99
C GLU A 603 4.54 2.21 -1.95
N GLY A 604 3.81 1.22 -1.43
CA GLY A 604 2.79 0.49 -2.15
C GLY A 604 3.31 -0.56 -3.15
N ARG A 605 4.59 -0.92 -3.11
CA ARG A 605 5.24 -1.76 -4.13
C ARG A 605 6.38 -2.61 -3.59
N TYR A 606 6.59 -3.80 -4.14
CA TYR A 606 7.86 -4.51 -3.99
C TYR A 606 8.91 -3.92 -4.92
N VAL A 607 10.13 -3.84 -4.42
CA VAL A 607 11.32 -3.49 -5.20
C VAL A 607 12.22 -4.72 -5.31
N PHE A 608 12.50 -5.11 -6.55
CA PHE A 608 13.47 -6.14 -6.92
C PHE A 608 14.70 -5.45 -7.50
N SER A 609 15.83 -5.65 -6.82
CA SER A 609 17.12 -5.02 -7.10
C SER A 609 17.74 -5.54 -8.41
N ALA A 610 18.84 -4.93 -8.86
CA ALA A 610 19.57 -5.39 -10.04
C ALA A 610 20.03 -6.87 -9.93
N ASP A 611 20.46 -7.29 -8.73
CA ASP A 611 20.86 -8.67 -8.49
C ASP A 611 19.66 -9.63 -8.51
N ASP A 612 18.49 -9.18 -8.04
CA ASP A 612 17.25 -9.94 -8.14
C ASP A 612 16.82 -10.10 -9.60
N VAL A 613 16.87 -9.02 -10.40
CA VAL A 613 16.51 -9.10 -11.83
C VAL A 613 17.49 -10.01 -12.57
N ARG A 614 18.81 -9.92 -12.28
CA ARG A 614 19.82 -10.84 -12.85
C ARG A 614 19.54 -12.30 -12.48
N ALA A 615 19.19 -12.56 -11.22
CA ALA A 615 18.82 -13.90 -10.78
C ALA A 615 17.52 -14.39 -11.43
N LEU A 616 16.52 -13.52 -11.61
CA LEU A 616 15.24 -13.86 -12.25
C LEU A 616 15.40 -14.27 -13.72
N VAL A 617 16.29 -13.59 -14.47
CA VAL A 617 16.50 -13.88 -15.90
C VAL A 617 17.53 -14.97 -16.16
N HIS A 618 18.17 -15.50 -15.12
CA HIS A 618 19.23 -16.50 -15.25
C HIS A 618 18.76 -17.72 -16.04
N GLN A 619 19.59 -18.16 -16.99
CA GLN A 619 19.36 -19.38 -17.75
C GLN A 619 20.36 -20.45 -17.35
N ARG A 620 19.84 -21.57 -16.85
CA ARG A 620 20.66 -22.74 -16.61
C ARG A 620 21.27 -23.25 -17.93
N PRO A 621 22.60 -23.44 -18.00
CA PRO A 621 23.24 -24.11 -19.12
C PRO A 621 22.66 -25.52 -19.33
N ALA A 622 22.49 -25.92 -20.59
CA ALA A 622 21.96 -27.24 -20.95
C ALA A 622 22.90 -28.38 -20.54
N ALA A 623 24.21 -28.17 -20.69
CA ALA A 623 25.22 -29.11 -20.22
C ALA A 623 25.44 -28.94 -18.71
N ALA A 624 25.44 -30.05 -17.98
CA ALA A 624 25.82 -30.07 -16.58
C ALA A 624 27.32 -29.71 -16.46
N PRO A 625 27.71 -28.80 -15.55
CA PRO A 625 29.11 -28.50 -15.32
C PRO A 625 29.90 -29.73 -14.90
N THR A 626 31.15 -29.82 -15.35
CA THR A 626 32.05 -30.96 -15.02
C THR A 626 32.97 -30.66 -13.84
N ALA A 627 33.02 -29.42 -13.36
CA ALA A 627 33.86 -28.99 -12.25
C ALA A 627 33.03 -28.21 -11.23
N LYS A 628 33.25 -28.51 -9.95
CA LYS A 628 32.66 -27.75 -8.84
C LYS A 628 33.40 -26.42 -8.64
N PRO A 629 32.73 -25.37 -8.12
CA PRO A 629 33.38 -24.13 -7.70
C PRO A 629 34.45 -24.37 -6.63
N LYS A 630 35.43 -23.47 -6.55
CA LYS A 630 36.46 -23.41 -5.49
C LYS A 630 36.19 -22.26 -4.54
N GLY A 631 36.86 -22.24 -3.39
CA GLY A 631 36.71 -21.19 -2.37
C GLY A 631 36.98 -19.78 -2.93
N LYS A 632 37.97 -19.66 -3.82
CA LYS A 632 38.27 -18.38 -4.51
C LYS A 632 37.20 -17.91 -5.50
N ASP A 633 36.30 -18.79 -5.93
CA ASP A 633 35.24 -18.49 -6.90
C ASP A 633 33.98 -17.99 -6.19
N LEU A 634 33.95 -18.00 -4.85
CA LEU A 634 32.76 -17.68 -4.07
C LEU A 634 32.34 -16.21 -4.19
N VAL A 635 31.06 -16.01 -4.49
CA VAL A 635 30.41 -14.70 -4.52
C VAL A 635 29.30 -14.68 -3.46
N TYR A 636 29.38 -13.70 -2.55
CA TYR A 636 28.37 -13.48 -1.51
C TYR A 636 27.52 -12.28 -1.89
N THR A 637 26.28 -12.53 -2.31
CA THR A 637 25.30 -11.46 -2.51
C THR A 637 24.77 -11.00 -1.15
N THR A 638 24.40 -9.72 -1.04
CA THR A 638 23.82 -9.17 0.20
C THR A 638 22.62 -9.99 0.70
N PRO A 639 21.63 -10.36 -0.15
CA PRO A 639 20.48 -11.15 0.31
C PRO A 639 20.86 -12.53 0.85
N ASN A 640 21.82 -13.23 0.24
CA ASN A 640 22.22 -14.57 0.69
C ASN A 640 23.02 -14.50 1.99
N LEU A 641 23.85 -13.47 2.16
CA LEU A 641 24.59 -13.24 3.38
C LEU A 641 23.66 -12.84 4.53
N GLU A 642 22.71 -11.94 4.28
CA GLU A 642 21.67 -11.56 5.25
C GLU A 642 20.78 -12.76 5.61
N HIS A 643 20.34 -13.55 4.62
CA HIS A 643 19.61 -14.79 4.86
C HIS A 643 20.38 -15.74 5.77
N MET A 644 21.66 -15.98 5.47
CA MET A 644 22.50 -16.86 6.28
C MET A 644 22.72 -16.32 7.69
N LEU A 645 23.02 -15.03 7.85
CA LEU A 645 23.42 -14.47 9.14
C LEU A 645 22.21 -14.10 10.01
N GLN A 646 21.15 -13.59 9.41
CA GLN A 646 20.02 -12.94 10.10
C GLN A 646 18.66 -13.62 9.82
N GLY A 647 18.56 -14.48 8.82
CA GLY A 647 17.33 -15.12 8.37
C GLY A 647 16.68 -14.39 7.19
N ASP A 648 15.56 -14.91 6.69
CA ASP A 648 14.81 -14.25 5.61
C ASP A 648 14.40 -12.83 6.03
N PRO A 649 14.53 -11.81 5.15
CA PRO A 649 14.03 -10.49 5.43
C PRO A 649 12.50 -10.54 5.60
N TYR A 650 12.00 -9.70 6.50
CA TYR A 650 10.58 -9.63 6.75
C TYR A 650 9.82 -9.12 5.52
N ASP A 651 8.78 -9.86 5.14
CA ASP A 651 7.78 -9.45 4.17
C ASP A 651 6.57 -8.85 4.92
N PRO A 652 6.35 -7.52 4.87
CA PRO A 652 5.18 -6.88 5.50
C PRO A 652 3.84 -7.39 4.99
N ALA A 653 3.81 -7.98 3.79
CA ALA A 653 2.61 -8.60 3.23
C ALA A 653 2.44 -10.08 3.61
N ASP A 654 3.42 -10.70 4.29
CA ASP A 654 3.33 -12.06 4.85
C ASP A 654 4.03 -12.14 6.21
N PRO A 655 3.41 -11.59 7.28
CA PRO A 655 3.97 -11.62 8.62
C PRO A 655 3.97 -13.02 9.25
N GLY A 656 3.24 -13.99 8.68
CA GLY A 656 2.93 -15.28 9.32
C GLY A 656 3.82 -16.46 8.92
N LYS A 657 4.54 -16.41 7.79
CA LYS A 657 5.23 -17.58 7.21
C LYS A 657 6.73 -17.40 6.92
N GLN A 658 7.44 -16.60 7.71
CA GLN A 658 8.88 -16.37 7.49
C GLN A 658 9.75 -17.50 8.05
N ASN A 659 10.77 -17.93 7.28
CA ASN A 659 11.76 -18.87 7.77
C ASN A 659 12.61 -18.17 8.82
N ARG A 660 12.47 -18.65 10.05
CA ARG A 660 12.89 -17.98 11.27
C ARG A 660 14.43 -17.97 11.40
N GLY A 661 14.98 -16.77 11.62
CA GLY A 661 16.32 -16.47 12.12
C GLY A 661 17.51 -17.06 11.34
N GLY A 662 18.64 -16.40 11.44
CA GLY A 662 19.85 -16.78 10.71
C GLY A 662 20.64 -17.90 11.40
N HIS A 663 21.92 -17.96 11.09
CA HIS A 663 22.88 -18.88 11.69
C HIS A 663 23.97 -18.11 12.45
N ALA A 664 23.98 -16.77 12.45
CA ALA A 664 24.88 -16.03 13.34
C ALA A 664 24.49 -16.24 14.80
N ALA A 665 25.48 -16.23 15.70
CA ALA A 665 25.25 -16.37 17.13
C ALA A 665 24.27 -15.29 17.65
N GLY A 666 23.21 -15.71 18.35
CA GLY A 666 22.15 -14.83 18.86
C GLY A 666 21.17 -14.29 17.82
N ALA A 667 21.31 -14.70 16.56
CA ALA A 667 20.36 -14.38 15.49
C ALA A 667 19.51 -15.60 15.09
N GLY A 668 19.78 -16.77 15.67
CA GLY A 668 19.20 -18.00 15.19
C GLY A 668 17.73 -18.19 15.53
N GLY A 669 16.99 -18.72 14.57
CA GLY A 669 15.59 -19.07 14.76
C GLY A 669 15.43 -20.41 15.50
N PRO A 670 14.19 -20.78 15.85
CA PRO A 670 13.88 -22.06 16.46
C PRO A 670 14.45 -23.26 15.67
N GLY A 671 15.08 -24.18 16.39
CA GLY A 671 15.67 -25.41 15.85
C GLY A 671 16.91 -25.22 14.98
N LYS A 672 17.34 -23.98 14.74
CA LYS A 672 18.54 -23.66 13.96
C LYS A 672 19.81 -23.83 14.80
N THR A 673 20.90 -24.21 14.13
CA THR A 673 22.25 -24.14 14.68
C THR A 673 22.86 -22.78 14.42
N GLU A 674 23.61 -22.31 15.41
CA GLU A 674 24.39 -21.08 15.32
C GLU A 674 25.87 -21.37 15.11
N PHE A 675 26.52 -20.56 14.28
CA PHE A 675 27.97 -20.50 14.21
C PHE A 675 28.57 -20.13 15.58
N PRO A 676 29.83 -20.54 15.87
CA PRO A 676 30.50 -20.16 17.10
C PRO A 676 30.47 -18.65 17.36
N LYS A 677 30.28 -18.21 18.61
CA LYS A 677 30.20 -16.77 18.96
C LYS A 677 31.45 -15.99 18.52
N ALA A 678 32.60 -16.65 18.61
CA ALA A 678 33.90 -16.06 18.31
C ALA A 678 34.11 -15.80 16.80
N TRP A 679 33.26 -16.36 15.93
CA TRP A 679 33.34 -16.18 14.49
C TRP A 679 32.58 -14.92 14.04
N THR A 680 33.31 -14.02 13.41
CA THR A 680 32.77 -12.87 12.67
C THR A 680 32.19 -13.32 11.33
N ALA A 681 31.52 -12.41 10.61
CA ALA A 681 31.04 -12.69 9.25
C ALA A 681 32.18 -13.12 8.31
N ASP A 682 33.38 -12.56 8.46
CA ASP A 682 34.53 -12.92 7.63
C ASP A 682 35.15 -14.25 8.05
N ASP A 683 35.19 -14.57 9.35
CA ASP A 683 35.58 -15.92 9.81
C ASP A 683 34.65 -17.00 9.24
N ILE A 684 33.35 -16.72 9.15
CA ILE A 684 32.36 -17.63 8.54
C ILE A 684 32.62 -17.79 7.04
N LYS A 685 32.90 -16.70 6.31
CA LYS A 685 33.27 -16.77 4.88
C LYS A 685 34.54 -17.58 4.67
N ASP A 686 35.56 -17.37 5.50
CA ASP A 686 36.81 -18.12 5.47
C ASP A 686 36.57 -19.62 5.71
N ALA A 687 35.72 -19.96 6.69
CA ALA A 687 35.32 -21.34 6.95
C ALA A 687 34.58 -21.97 5.75
N ILE A 688 33.65 -21.23 5.14
CA ILE A 688 32.93 -21.68 3.93
C ILE A 688 33.93 -21.92 2.77
N ALA A 689 34.87 -21.00 2.55
CA ALA A 689 35.89 -21.15 1.51
C ALA A 689 36.75 -22.41 1.74
N GLN A 690 37.18 -22.67 2.98
CA GLN A 690 37.88 -23.90 3.34
C GLN A 690 37.07 -25.15 3.01
N VAL A 691 35.77 -25.20 3.35
CA VAL A 691 34.91 -26.36 3.06
C VAL A 691 34.65 -26.52 1.56
N VAL A 692 34.56 -25.44 0.79
CA VAL A 692 34.40 -25.55 -0.67
C VAL A 692 35.67 -26.13 -1.32
N ASP A 693 36.85 -25.72 -0.85
CA ASP A 693 38.13 -26.22 -1.34
C ASP A 693 38.43 -27.66 -0.89
N GLN A 694 38.15 -28.00 0.38
CA GLN A 694 38.61 -29.23 1.01
C GLN A 694 37.49 -30.27 1.23
N GLY A 695 36.23 -29.82 1.26
CA GLY A 695 35.07 -30.64 1.59
C GLY A 695 34.60 -31.55 0.47
N ASN A 696 33.89 -32.60 0.87
CA ASN A 696 33.27 -33.55 -0.06
C ASN A 696 31.94 -32.98 -0.55
N THR A 697 31.64 -33.19 -1.83
CA THR A 697 30.31 -32.93 -2.38
C THR A 697 29.41 -34.13 -2.12
N ILE A 698 28.16 -33.87 -1.73
CA ILE A 698 27.19 -34.89 -1.33
C ILE A 698 25.83 -34.72 -2.05
N ASP A 699 25.09 -35.81 -2.20
CA ASP A 699 23.77 -35.83 -2.84
C ASP A 699 22.63 -35.46 -1.85
N GLY A 700 21.38 -35.71 -2.25
CA GLY A 700 20.20 -35.46 -1.41
C GLY A 700 20.13 -36.37 -0.19
N GLN A 701 20.75 -37.54 -0.25
CA GLN A 701 20.80 -38.58 0.76
C GLN A 701 22.07 -38.48 1.63
N GLY A 702 22.95 -37.52 1.34
CA GLY A 702 24.21 -37.33 2.06
C GLY A 702 25.34 -38.26 1.60
N GLN A 703 25.18 -38.97 0.48
CA GLN A 703 26.22 -39.82 -0.08
C GLN A 703 27.20 -39.00 -0.92
N PRO A 704 28.51 -39.33 -0.92
CA PRO A 704 29.49 -38.65 -1.74
C PRO A 704 29.11 -38.68 -3.23
N THR A 705 29.23 -37.54 -3.90
CA THR A 705 28.96 -37.41 -5.33
C THR A 705 29.85 -36.33 -5.94
N THR A 706 30.18 -36.44 -7.22
CA THR A 706 30.85 -35.36 -7.99
C THR A 706 29.88 -34.62 -8.90
N SER A 707 28.67 -35.16 -9.09
CA SER A 707 27.69 -34.62 -10.02
C SER A 707 27.00 -33.37 -9.46
N PRO A 708 26.79 -32.32 -10.29
CA PRO A 708 25.96 -31.19 -9.90
C PRO A 708 24.50 -31.59 -9.77
N ARG A 709 23.75 -30.76 -9.05
CA ARG A 709 22.31 -30.90 -8.79
C ARG A 709 21.53 -29.84 -9.57
N SER A 710 20.38 -30.23 -10.09
CA SER A 710 19.39 -29.30 -10.62
C SER A 710 18.67 -28.62 -9.46
N ASP A 711 18.77 -27.30 -9.36
CA ASP A 711 18.20 -26.51 -8.27
C ASP A 711 17.51 -25.24 -8.78
N ARG A 712 17.02 -24.40 -7.86
CA ARG A 712 16.51 -23.07 -8.15
C ARG A 712 17.16 -22.01 -7.26
N ASN A 713 17.41 -20.84 -7.82
CA ASN A 713 17.87 -19.67 -7.07
C ASN A 713 16.72 -18.99 -6.32
N HIS A 714 17.01 -17.89 -5.60
CA HIS A 714 16.01 -17.18 -4.79
C HIS A 714 14.89 -16.53 -5.63
N MET A 715 15.13 -16.30 -6.92
CA MET A 715 14.16 -15.80 -7.88
C MET A 715 13.47 -16.90 -8.69
N ASN A 716 13.58 -18.14 -8.22
CA ASN A 716 12.96 -19.33 -8.80
C ASN A 716 13.43 -19.70 -10.23
N ALA A 717 14.57 -19.16 -10.67
CA ALA A 717 15.21 -19.57 -11.92
C ALA A 717 16.01 -20.86 -11.71
N GLN A 718 16.01 -21.74 -12.72
CA GLN A 718 16.78 -23.00 -12.66
C GLN A 718 18.28 -22.70 -12.65
N VAL A 719 19.04 -23.41 -11.81
CA VAL A 719 20.50 -23.30 -11.69
C VAL A 719 21.12 -24.68 -11.46
N TRP A 720 22.42 -24.82 -11.72
CA TRP A 720 23.21 -25.95 -11.24
C TRP A 720 23.85 -25.60 -9.89
N SER A 721 23.85 -26.55 -8.96
CA SER A 721 24.42 -26.38 -7.63
C SER A 721 25.19 -27.60 -7.16
N TRP A 722 26.05 -27.42 -6.16
CA TRP A 722 26.63 -28.50 -5.36
C TRP A 722 26.31 -28.27 -3.90
N ARG A 723 26.10 -29.37 -3.18
CA ARG A 723 26.04 -29.39 -1.73
C ARG A 723 27.37 -29.93 -1.21
N PHE A 724 28.01 -29.19 -0.32
CA PHE A 724 29.28 -29.55 0.29
C PHE A 724 29.06 -29.88 1.76
N LEU A 725 29.80 -30.87 2.24
CA LEU A 725 29.90 -31.21 3.65
C LEU A 725 31.37 -31.36 4.00
N GLY A 726 31.84 -30.61 4.98
CA GLY A 726 33.25 -30.64 5.39
C GLY A 726 33.51 -29.87 6.66
N GLN A 727 34.69 -30.08 7.23
CA GLN A 727 35.16 -29.37 8.42
C GLN A 727 36.00 -28.16 8.01
N ALA A 728 35.86 -27.07 8.76
CA ALA A 728 36.77 -25.93 8.71
C ALA A 728 37.27 -25.60 10.11
N THR A 729 38.51 -25.13 10.20
CA THR A 729 39.09 -24.66 11.46
C THR A 729 39.44 -23.19 11.33
N VAL A 730 38.75 -22.35 12.11
CA VAL A 730 38.99 -20.91 12.17
C VAL A 730 39.15 -20.51 13.63
N LYS A 731 40.22 -19.76 13.95
CA LYS A 731 40.62 -19.39 15.32
C LYS A 731 40.76 -20.59 16.28
N GLY A 732 41.23 -21.73 15.75
CA GLY A 732 41.40 -22.97 16.53
C GLY A 732 40.08 -23.69 16.85
N ILE A 733 38.94 -23.22 16.32
CA ILE A 733 37.62 -23.84 16.51
C ILE A 733 37.31 -24.64 15.24
N THR A 734 37.06 -25.94 15.38
CA THR A 734 36.71 -26.82 14.25
C THR A 734 35.20 -27.05 14.20
N VAL A 735 34.58 -26.73 13.06
CA VAL A 735 33.14 -26.92 12.83
C VAL A 735 32.92 -27.58 11.48
N GLU A 736 32.04 -28.58 11.44
CA GLU A 736 31.51 -29.16 10.21
C GLU A 736 30.34 -28.33 9.69
N LEU A 737 30.43 -27.94 8.41
CA LEU A 737 29.45 -27.12 7.70
C LEU A 737 28.78 -27.91 6.58
N ASP A 738 27.47 -27.69 6.41
CA ASP A 738 26.66 -28.14 5.28
C ASP A 738 26.26 -26.90 4.48
N LEU A 739 26.63 -26.83 3.20
CA LEU A 739 26.50 -25.62 2.39
C LEU A 739 26.17 -25.90 0.93
N TYR A 740 25.47 -24.95 0.31
CA TYR A 740 25.06 -25.00 -1.09
C TYR A 740 25.70 -23.84 -1.85
N VAL A 741 26.33 -24.16 -2.98
CA VAL A 741 26.97 -23.19 -3.86
C VAL A 741 26.48 -23.43 -5.29
N PHE A 742 26.12 -22.35 -5.98
CA PHE A 742 25.73 -22.39 -7.38
C PHE A 742 26.97 -22.49 -8.29
N GLN A 743 26.77 -22.92 -9.52
CA GLN A 743 27.85 -23.12 -10.50
C GLN A 743 28.69 -21.89 -10.84
N ASP A 744 28.13 -20.71 -10.70
CA ASP A 744 28.79 -19.43 -10.92
C ASP A 744 29.55 -18.96 -9.67
N GLY A 745 29.63 -19.81 -8.63
CA GLY A 745 30.27 -19.50 -7.37
C GLY A 745 29.36 -18.73 -6.40
N VAL A 746 28.14 -18.36 -6.78
CA VAL A 746 27.23 -17.67 -5.85
C VAL A 746 26.89 -18.62 -4.70
N PHE A 747 27.25 -18.18 -3.49
CA PHE A 747 26.89 -18.85 -2.26
C PHE A 747 25.38 -18.74 -2.05
N ARG A 748 24.70 -19.88 -1.89
CA ARG A 748 23.25 -19.90 -1.62
C ARG A 748 22.98 -19.78 -0.13
N ASN A 749 23.46 -20.75 0.65
CA ASN A 749 23.29 -20.84 2.08
C ASN A 749 24.25 -21.88 2.68
N GLY A 750 24.45 -21.82 3.99
CA GLY A 750 25.34 -22.72 4.71
C GLY A 750 25.17 -22.59 6.22
N TYR A 751 25.36 -23.70 6.94
CA TYR A 751 25.15 -23.75 8.38
C TYR A 751 25.96 -24.86 9.05
N PRO A 752 26.19 -24.78 10.38
CA PRO A 752 26.77 -25.88 11.14
C PRO A 752 25.90 -27.14 11.06
N SER A 753 26.48 -28.26 10.65
CA SER A 753 25.81 -29.55 10.44
C SER A 753 25.23 -30.12 11.75
N LEU A 754 24.02 -30.70 11.66
CA LEU A 754 23.27 -31.36 12.76
C LEU A 754 23.26 -32.90 12.68
N ARG A 755 24.10 -33.50 11.83
CA ARG A 755 24.02 -34.96 11.61
C ARG A 755 24.37 -35.76 12.88
N ALA A 756 23.60 -36.80 13.14
CA ALA A 756 23.83 -37.71 14.26
C ALA A 756 25.25 -38.33 14.17
N GLY A 757 26.00 -38.29 15.28
CA GLY A 757 27.39 -38.77 15.31
C GLY A 757 28.40 -37.89 14.56
N GLY A 758 28.01 -36.67 14.16
CA GLY A 758 28.92 -35.70 13.57
C GLY A 758 29.97 -35.19 14.57
N PRO A 759 31.04 -34.55 14.07
CA PRO A 759 32.15 -34.03 14.88
C PRO A 759 31.78 -32.78 15.68
N ASN A 760 30.66 -32.13 15.33
CA ASN A 760 30.20 -30.92 16.00
C ASN A 760 29.78 -31.25 17.43
N THR A 761 30.43 -30.60 18.39
CA THR A 761 29.97 -30.61 19.78
C THR A 761 28.81 -29.63 19.90
N ILE A 762 27.59 -30.17 19.79
CA ILE A 762 26.36 -29.37 19.86
C ILE A 762 25.92 -29.23 21.32
N VAL A 763 25.79 -27.98 21.74
CA VAL A 763 25.23 -27.60 23.03
C VAL A 763 23.83 -27.03 22.80
N ASP A 764 22.87 -27.47 23.59
CA ASP A 764 21.47 -27.04 23.50
C ASP A 764 21.03 -26.36 24.80
N ARG A 765 19.86 -25.73 24.77
CA ARG A 765 19.26 -25.05 25.93
C ARG A 765 19.22 -25.96 27.16
N ASP A 766 18.73 -27.19 27.02
CA ASP A 766 18.48 -28.06 28.17
C ASP A 766 19.79 -28.45 28.87
N LYS A 767 20.88 -28.64 28.13
CA LYS A 767 22.20 -28.90 28.74
C LYS A 767 22.77 -27.69 29.46
N VAL A 768 22.54 -26.46 28.97
CA VAL A 768 23.11 -25.23 29.54
C VAL A 768 22.27 -24.69 30.69
N HIS A 769 20.97 -24.48 30.45
CA HIS A 769 20.10 -23.70 31.32
C HIS A 769 19.25 -24.58 32.25
N VAL A 770 18.92 -25.81 31.84
CA VAL A 770 18.06 -26.71 32.64
C VAL A 770 18.90 -27.68 33.47
N ALA A 771 19.65 -28.57 32.83
CA ALA A 771 20.47 -29.59 33.46
C ALA A 771 21.83 -29.07 33.94
N LYS A 772 22.29 -27.94 33.40
CA LYS A 772 23.61 -27.34 33.68
C LYS A 772 24.78 -28.35 33.53
N SER A 773 24.62 -29.30 32.62
CA SER A 773 25.60 -30.35 32.32
C SER A 773 26.64 -29.93 31.27
N ALA A 774 26.43 -28.78 30.62
CA ALA A 774 27.37 -28.16 29.69
C ALA A 774 27.50 -26.66 29.98
N GLN A 775 28.66 -26.07 29.66
CA GLN A 775 28.86 -24.63 29.68
C GLN A 775 28.70 -24.08 28.26
N LEU A 776 27.98 -22.96 28.14
CA LEU A 776 27.97 -22.17 26.92
C LEU A 776 29.31 -21.43 26.83
N ASN A 777 30.12 -21.78 25.82
CA ASN A 777 31.38 -21.09 25.53
C ASN A 777 31.38 -20.58 24.08
N ASP A 778 32.28 -19.67 23.77
CA ASP A 778 32.34 -19.00 22.46
C ASP A 778 32.77 -19.93 21.31
N GLN A 779 33.14 -21.17 21.63
CA GLN A 779 33.66 -22.18 20.70
C GLN A 779 32.63 -23.26 20.33
N ALA A 780 31.50 -23.34 21.05
CA ALA A 780 30.48 -24.35 20.83
C ALA A 780 29.50 -23.96 19.72
N VAL A 781 29.00 -24.96 18.99
CA VAL A 781 27.82 -24.81 18.13
C VAL A 781 26.59 -24.91 19.01
N PHE A 782 25.82 -23.83 19.09
CA PHE A 782 24.59 -23.80 19.86
C PHE A 782 23.39 -24.19 18.99
N LYS A 783 22.53 -25.09 19.48
CA LYS A 783 21.24 -25.40 18.86
C LYS A 783 20.13 -24.69 19.63
N ASN A 784 19.42 -23.80 18.94
CA ASN A 784 18.27 -23.11 19.51
C ASN A 784 17.11 -24.08 19.78
N PRO A 785 16.25 -23.79 20.77
CA PRO A 785 15.09 -24.64 21.04
C PRO A 785 14.19 -24.77 19.81
N ASP A 786 13.55 -25.92 19.63
CA ASP A 786 12.84 -26.25 18.39
C ASP A 786 11.62 -25.35 18.12
N SER A 787 11.07 -24.69 19.15
CA SER A 787 9.94 -23.78 19.01
C SER A 787 9.98 -22.67 20.07
N PRO A 788 9.48 -21.45 19.76
CA PRO A 788 9.20 -20.45 20.76
C PRO A 788 8.05 -20.91 21.67
N PRO A 789 7.84 -20.25 22.82
CA PRO A 789 6.69 -20.50 23.69
C PRO A 789 5.40 -20.45 22.87
N ALA A 790 4.48 -21.39 23.12
CA ALA A 790 3.22 -21.47 22.39
C ALA A 790 2.30 -20.25 22.65
N ALA A 791 2.43 -19.63 23.81
CA ALA A 791 1.64 -18.47 24.24
C ALA A 791 2.55 -17.41 24.90
N PRO A 792 3.37 -16.68 24.13
CA PRO A 792 4.18 -15.62 24.68
C PRO A 792 3.28 -14.45 25.11
N GLN A 793 3.58 -13.82 26.24
CA GLN A 793 2.93 -12.62 26.78
C GLN A 793 3.27 -11.38 25.96
N ILE A 794 3.23 -11.48 24.63
CA ILE A 794 3.38 -10.38 23.67
C ILE A 794 2.03 -9.81 23.22
N ASN A 795 0.93 -10.31 23.79
CA ASN A 795 -0.43 -9.79 23.66
C ASN A 795 -0.92 -9.55 22.23
N GLY A 796 -0.36 -10.21 21.20
CA GLY A 796 -0.75 -9.96 19.79
C GLY A 796 0.00 -8.81 19.09
N ALA A 797 1.05 -8.26 19.72
CA ALA A 797 1.90 -7.26 19.09
C ALA A 797 2.52 -7.80 17.78
N LYS A 798 2.46 -6.99 16.70
CA LYS A 798 3.18 -7.29 15.46
C LYS A 798 4.68 -7.27 15.75
N THR A 799 5.31 -8.40 15.52
CA THR A 799 6.74 -8.60 15.76
C THR A 799 7.35 -9.26 14.54
N PHE A 800 8.63 -9.03 14.34
CA PHE A 800 9.45 -9.85 13.49
C PHE A 800 9.55 -11.25 14.10
N PRO A 801 9.92 -12.28 13.31
CA PRO A 801 10.08 -13.63 13.83
C PRO A 801 10.92 -13.67 15.12
N PRO A 802 10.47 -14.43 16.14
CA PRO A 802 11.16 -14.46 17.42
C PRO A 802 12.55 -15.06 17.29
N ARG A 803 13.49 -14.49 18.04
CA ARG A 803 14.88 -14.92 18.13
C ARG A 803 15.15 -15.43 19.53
N TYR A 804 15.85 -16.55 19.65
CA TYR A 804 16.24 -17.04 20.96
C TYR A 804 17.57 -16.40 21.35
N ASP A 805 17.62 -15.81 22.54
CA ASP A 805 18.85 -15.35 23.16
C ASP A 805 19.35 -16.41 24.13
N ARG A 806 20.40 -17.11 23.70
CA ARG A 806 21.04 -18.19 24.45
C ARG A 806 21.78 -17.72 25.70
N ASP A 807 22.16 -16.45 25.80
CA ASP A 807 22.91 -15.97 26.97
C ASP A 807 21.94 -15.70 28.13
N SER A 808 20.76 -15.17 27.85
CA SER A 808 19.72 -14.86 28.84
C SER A 808 18.66 -15.95 29.05
N ASP A 809 18.66 -17.02 28.23
CA ASP A 809 17.56 -18.02 28.15
C ASP A 809 16.19 -17.38 27.87
N THR A 810 16.16 -16.40 26.95
CA THR A 810 14.94 -15.64 26.63
C THR A 810 14.64 -15.65 25.14
N TRP A 811 13.39 -15.34 24.81
CA TRP A 811 12.92 -15.11 23.45
C TRP A 811 12.72 -13.63 23.22
N LYS A 812 13.36 -13.11 22.17
CA LYS A 812 13.25 -11.73 21.72
C LYS A 812 12.29 -11.65 20.56
N TYR A 813 11.35 -10.71 20.64
CA TYR A 813 10.35 -10.42 19.63
C TYR A 813 10.53 -8.96 19.20
N PRO A 814 11.38 -8.69 18.19
CA PRO A 814 11.58 -7.33 17.71
C PRO A 814 10.26 -6.77 17.18
N ALA A 815 9.84 -5.61 17.66
CA ALA A 815 8.53 -5.06 17.32
C ALA A 815 8.51 -4.46 15.91
N VAL A 816 7.35 -4.51 15.27
CA VAL A 816 7.13 -4.01 13.91
C VAL A 816 6.16 -2.83 13.97
N GLY A 817 6.58 -1.72 13.36
CA GLY A 817 5.80 -0.49 13.20
C GLY A 817 4.64 -0.67 12.22
N GLN A 818 3.77 0.34 12.12
CA GLN A 818 2.62 0.28 11.22
C GLN A 818 2.99 0.19 9.73
N ASP A 819 4.16 0.73 9.38
CA ASP A 819 4.79 0.71 8.07
C ASP A 819 5.54 -0.61 7.77
N GLY A 820 5.42 -1.61 8.64
CA GLY A 820 6.15 -2.88 8.46
C GLY A 820 7.65 -2.77 8.69
N ARG A 821 8.17 -1.62 9.15
CA ARG A 821 9.58 -1.41 9.51
C ARG A 821 9.80 -1.71 11.00
N PRO A 822 11.05 -1.84 11.47
CA PRO A 822 11.33 -1.97 12.89
C PRO A 822 10.73 -0.82 13.70
N ALA A 823 9.89 -1.17 14.69
CA ALA A 823 9.35 -0.18 15.60
C ALA A 823 10.50 0.40 16.43
N VAL A 824 10.48 1.72 16.60
CA VAL A 824 11.43 2.44 17.44
C VAL A 824 10.70 3.18 18.55
N ASP A 825 11.35 3.33 19.70
CA ASP A 825 10.85 4.14 20.80
C ASP A 825 10.99 5.64 20.51
N GLN A 826 10.56 6.50 21.45
CA GLN A 826 10.62 7.96 21.31
C GLN A 826 12.06 8.51 21.14
N THR A 827 13.07 7.70 21.43
CA THR A 827 14.50 8.04 21.27
C THR A 827 15.10 7.50 19.97
N GLY A 828 14.30 6.80 19.16
CA GLY A 828 14.73 6.16 17.91
C GLY A 828 15.39 4.80 18.11
N LYS A 829 15.31 4.19 19.30
CA LYS A 829 15.88 2.84 19.53
C LYS A 829 14.88 1.75 19.18
N PRO A 830 15.31 0.63 18.54
CA PRO A 830 14.42 -0.49 18.24
C PRO A 830 13.72 -1.04 19.48
N VAL A 831 12.41 -1.23 19.40
CA VAL A 831 11.61 -1.86 20.45
C VAL A 831 11.69 -3.37 20.29
N VAL A 832 12.01 -4.08 21.37
CA VAL A 832 12.09 -5.55 21.40
C VAL A 832 11.37 -6.05 22.65
N TYR A 833 10.39 -6.92 22.49
CA TYR A 833 9.76 -7.60 23.64
C TYR A 833 10.57 -8.83 24.00
N GLU A 834 10.73 -9.10 25.30
CA GLU A 834 11.51 -10.26 25.76
C GLU A 834 10.67 -11.13 26.69
N THR A 835 10.56 -12.42 26.38
CA THR A 835 9.89 -13.40 27.24
C THR A 835 10.86 -14.48 27.69
N ASP A 836 10.59 -15.11 28.82
CA ASP A 836 11.24 -16.36 29.19
C ASP A 836 10.74 -17.53 28.31
N ASN A 837 11.25 -18.74 28.59
CA ASN A 837 10.86 -19.94 27.85
C ASN A 837 9.47 -20.49 28.24
N ALA A 838 8.84 -19.98 29.30
CA ALA A 838 7.43 -20.23 29.61
C ALA A 838 6.50 -19.24 28.89
N GLY A 839 7.07 -18.20 28.26
CA GLY A 839 6.35 -17.14 27.57
C GLY A 839 6.03 -15.94 28.45
N ALA A 840 6.49 -15.88 29.71
CA ALA A 840 6.27 -14.74 30.59
C ALA A 840 7.22 -13.59 30.24
N LEU A 841 6.75 -12.34 30.31
CA LEU A 841 7.61 -11.16 30.07
C LEU A 841 8.73 -11.08 31.11
N VAL A 842 9.94 -10.83 30.63
CA VAL A 842 11.12 -10.64 31.48
C VAL A 842 11.02 -9.28 32.18
N PRO A 843 11.40 -9.16 33.47
CA PRO A 843 11.41 -7.88 34.18
C PRO A 843 12.21 -6.80 33.44
N GLY A 844 11.61 -5.64 33.19
CA GLY A 844 12.23 -4.53 32.47
C GLY A 844 12.10 -4.59 30.94
N ALA A 845 11.55 -5.70 30.39
CA ALA A 845 11.15 -5.72 28.99
C ALA A 845 10.06 -4.66 28.73
N PRO A 846 10.06 -3.99 27.57
CA PRO A 846 8.95 -3.14 27.16
C PRO A 846 7.66 -3.95 27.25
N VAL A 847 6.63 -3.40 27.90
CA VAL A 847 5.33 -4.07 27.94
C VAL A 847 4.78 -4.09 26.51
N PRO A 848 4.54 -5.26 25.91
CA PRO A 848 4.01 -5.37 24.57
C PRO A 848 2.63 -4.77 24.51
N VAL A 849 2.59 -3.66 23.78
CA VAL A 849 1.40 -2.89 23.53
C VAL A 849 0.82 -3.42 22.22
N SER A 850 -0.10 -4.34 22.35
CA SER A 850 -0.89 -4.84 21.26
C SER A 850 -1.76 -3.74 20.65
N GLY A 851 -1.69 -3.49 19.34
CA GLY A 851 -2.54 -2.58 18.54
C GLY A 851 -2.81 -1.15 19.07
N CYS A 852 -2.57 -0.08 18.29
CA CYS A 852 -2.74 1.35 18.64
C CYS A 852 -1.48 2.08 19.16
N TRP A 853 -0.34 1.97 18.47
CA TRP A 853 0.61 3.10 18.54
C TRP A 853 0.16 4.18 17.54
N PRO A 854 0.28 5.47 17.88
CA PRO A 854 -0.18 6.59 17.07
C PRO A 854 0.36 6.59 15.65
#